data_AF-A0A7C8NZX2-F1
#
_entry.id   AF-A0A7C8NZX2-F1
#
_cell.length_a   1.000
_cell.length_b   1.000
_cell.length_c   1.000
_cell.angle_alpha   90.00
_cell.angle_beta   90.00
_cell.angle_gamma   90.00
#
_symmetry.space_group_name_H-M   'P 1'
#
loop_
_entity.id
_entity.type
_entity.pdbx_description
1 polymer ?
#
loop_
_entity_poly.entity_id
_entity_poly.type
_entity_poly.pdbx_seq_one_letter_code
_entity_poly.pdbx_strand_id
1 'polypeptide(L)'
;MTATILSLPNEILSNIFNDRCLSNADLTRLQLTCSLFRDNIQQQTSRRYTFRVDAQGHPTWRLIRSLLKNPKLGERFSEITVRWERRDASNKETWTERWSWEKDEFEKIDDLCEKWCIDDHTQRSIGGGMNSEALLPLLLVYTTNLKTLDLGTIDVGLVTHTYQEWRSGAALWAIGESEHRDAQAEFDEKCQSHKPRDRDIFLFENLPYRLSSRRESRARNVYSHYIHRGEDPMNKPERTSPDPDSAVLPGLANLEHFRIGSERVEGYGSEPVPSLDVFAFLLLPAIKAIQAFGVSDLKPYSIGGYTGPIGDENVSTVKHLVLQTVGDSRMHERMLMLGPAQAQVQTKVTTFVDVVAGITRNLESVYVKTREDEGSEALGRAFLENNKATLVPANVIVDGDGFDDEGVFVPDLERKKALALKQKLWEQNRGNLMASNNKQSPLETLQPDILFKVTSFLEKCDSFNLILSSKNFQDACYRHNWFRLGFNNSSLISHDDLVIHKTLAQLESPIHIRWSPGIQDGVPPEFSVLRATLEAIKNGDIRGPKHIELNLTSYQPDDSVERKPSQWSRLFGGENEPESDSESPLTTILPFGKAKTSEDDVPFNKHTTVLSILKSFSEKKDPSEKFRISITINLADISILKFCDMTKVTNLRLEEIWDGRQKRIGRSVDKLVMALSGLTDHLKMLSLGGEPYRPNASQELEPTDLWDKLQVLQEVVWKMKSLRSLTVSKHYLFHPSFILLPPEGVTSLTYLGTVSPLWWRKFASYHFAGVEELTLGCAGLGNDCVEKKYLQSSGEEIWNQSEEFRLGSIQISGLRWINFENLADFGLHYPTDLLPLVLQNNPRISEHSIQVLVKDRSGRFNGGKLKKRLPAFVERHSRWLLDILQKSYADLKDESILEYLLAKKTLPNDRIAGGLFEAEIERVMAERMVKEFEEKFAAIFAEETTKALRSSLMD
;
A
#
# COMPACT_ATOMS: atom_id res chain seq x y z
N MET A 1 -35.21 -55.19 5.22
CA MET A 1 -33.85 -55.71 5.44
C MET A 1 -32.92 -54.51 5.51
N THR A 2 -32.26 -54.27 6.64
CA THR A 2 -31.23 -53.23 6.77
C THR A 2 -29.94 -53.76 6.18
N ALA A 3 -29.57 -53.30 4.98
CA ALA A 3 -28.27 -53.61 4.40
C ALA A 3 -27.17 -53.02 5.30
N THR A 4 -26.26 -53.87 5.78
CA THR A 4 -25.11 -53.45 6.59
C THR A 4 -24.09 -52.75 5.71
N ILE A 5 -23.42 -51.71 6.20
CA ILE A 5 -22.38 -50.97 5.44
C ILE A 5 -21.27 -51.87 4.86
N LEU A 6 -21.03 -53.03 5.49
CA LEU A 6 -20.09 -54.06 5.03
C LEU A 6 -20.54 -54.82 3.77
N SER A 7 -21.81 -54.67 3.36
CA SER A 7 -22.34 -55.26 2.11
C SER A 7 -22.29 -54.28 0.93
N LEU A 8 -21.71 -53.09 1.10
CA LEU A 8 -21.49 -52.15 0.01
C LEU A 8 -20.29 -52.61 -0.85
N PRO A 9 -20.36 -52.44 -2.18
CA PRO A 9 -19.21 -52.66 -3.07
C PRO A 9 -18.01 -51.78 -2.68
N ASN A 10 -16.81 -52.29 -2.92
CA ASN A 10 -15.54 -51.62 -2.60
C ASN A 10 -15.44 -50.23 -3.26
N GLU A 11 -16.03 -50.05 -4.43
CA GLU A 11 -16.09 -48.79 -5.17
C GLU A 11 -16.93 -47.74 -4.42
N ILE A 12 -18.04 -48.16 -3.81
CA ILE A 12 -18.90 -47.27 -3.01
C ILE A 12 -18.23 -46.94 -1.68
N LEU A 13 -17.62 -47.93 -1.02
CA LEU A 13 -16.83 -47.69 0.19
C LEU A 13 -15.65 -46.76 -0.07
N SER A 14 -14.96 -46.93 -1.20
CA SER A 14 -13.87 -46.06 -1.62
C SER A 14 -14.36 -44.63 -1.88
N ASN A 15 -15.54 -44.44 -2.48
CA ASN A 15 -16.13 -43.12 -2.66
C ASN A 15 -16.53 -42.46 -1.32
N ILE A 16 -17.12 -43.23 -0.39
CA ILE A 16 -17.46 -42.75 0.95
C ILE A 16 -16.19 -42.34 1.70
N PHE A 17 -15.14 -43.15 1.65
CA PHE A 17 -13.87 -42.87 2.32
C PHE A 17 -13.04 -41.77 1.63
N ASN A 18 -13.35 -41.44 0.38
CA ASN A 18 -12.77 -40.31 -0.36
C ASN A 18 -13.56 -39.01 -0.19
N ASP A 19 -14.67 -39.02 0.56
CA ASP A 19 -15.46 -37.82 0.80
C ASP A 19 -14.63 -36.80 1.60
N ARG A 20 -14.61 -35.55 1.12
CA ARG A 20 -13.89 -34.42 1.75
C ARG A 20 -14.36 -34.13 3.18
N CYS A 21 -15.51 -34.65 3.59
CA CYS A 21 -16.05 -34.51 4.92
C CYS A 21 -15.37 -35.40 5.97
N LEU A 22 -14.60 -36.44 5.57
CA LEU A 22 -13.91 -37.33 6.50
C LEU A 22 -12.50 -36.83 6.81
N SER A 23 -12.19 -36.63 8.09
CA SER A 23 -10.86 -36.23 8.52
C SER A 23 -9.88 -37.42 8.54
N ASN A 24 -8.56 -37.14 8.57
CA ASN A 24 -7.54 -38.18 8.74
C ASN A 24 -7.72 -39.02 10.02
N ALA A 25 -8.27 -38.42 11.07
CA ALA A 25 -8.61 -39.13 12.30
C ALA A 25 -9.77 -40.11 12.09
N ASP A 26 -10.78 -39.71 11.32
CA ASP A 26 -11.92 -40.57 10.98
C ASP A 26 -11.49 -41.74 10.10
N LEU A 27 -10.65 -41.49 9.10
CA LEU A 27 -10.06 -42.54 8.27
C LEU A 27 -9.26 -43.54 9.11
N THR A 28 -8.48 -43.06 10.08
CA THR A 28 -7.72 -43.93 10.99
C THR A 28 -8.65 -44.80 11.84
N ARG A 29 -9.74 -44.23 12.38
CA ARG A 29 -10.77 -45.00 13.12
C ARG A 29 -11.47 -46.03 12.23
N LEU A 30 -11.76 -45.67 10.98
CA LEU A 30 -12.36 -46.57 9.99
C LEU A 30 -11.41 -47.74 9.65
N GLN A 31 -10.11 -47.50 9.50
CA GLN A 31 -9.10 -48.55 9.30
C GLN A 31 -8.98 -49.53 10.48
N LEU A 32 -9.25 -49.06 11.69
CA LEU A 32 -9.25 -49.88 12.89
C LEU A 32 -10.55 -50.68 13.05
N THR A 33 -11.62 -50.30 12.35
CA THR A 33 -12.94 -50.92 12.49
C THR A 33 -13.00 -52.32 11.88
N CYS A 34 -12.50 -52.52 10.65
CA CYS A 34 -12.40 -53.85 10.03
C CYS A 34 -11.33 -53.91 8.92
N SER A 35 -10.92 -55.13 8.53
CA SER A 35 -9.94 -55.33 7.46
C SER A 35 -10.43 -54.82 6.11
N LEU A 36 -11.72 -54.98 5.78
CA LEU A 36 -12.29 -54.46 4.53
C LEU A 36 -12.10 -52.94 4.38
N PHE A 37 -12.38 -52.18 5.44
CA PHE A 37 -12.19 -50.73 5.44
C PHE A 37 -10.71 -50.37 5.40
N ARG A 38 -9.88 -51.11 6.14
CA ARG A 38 -8.43 -50.96 6.09
C ARG A 38 -7.90 -51.15 4.68
N ASP A 39 -8.30 -52.21 4.01
CA ASP A 39 -7.83 -52.58 2.67
C ASP A 39 -8.32 -51.57 1.63
N ASN A 40 -9.59 -51.14 1.68
CA ASN A 40 -10.11 -50.09 0.80
C ASN A 40 -9.40 -48.73 1.01
N ILE A 41 -9.19 -48.29 2.26
CA ILE A 41 -8.46 -47.04 2.58
C ILE A 41 -6.95 -47.19 2.28
N GLN A 42 -6.41 -48.40 2.30
CA GLN A 42 -5.03 -48.68 1.90
C GLN A 42 -4.85 -48.75 0.38
N GLN A 43 -5.86 -49.22 -0.36
CA GLN A 43 -5.89 -49.27 -1.82
C GLN A 43 -6.15 -47.89 -2.46
N GLN A 44 -6.61 -46.89 -1.69
CA GLN A 44 -6.65 -45.50 -2.15
C GLN A 44 -5.24 -44.97 -2.42
N THR A 45 -4.96 -44.69 -3.69
CA THR A 45 -3.66 -44.30 -4.26
C THR A 45 -3.37 -42.80 -4.19
N SER A 46 -4.37 -41.98 -3.86
CA SER A 46 -4.27 -40.52 -3.87
C SER A 46 -4.66 -39.98 -2.50
N ARG A 47 -3.65 -39.65 -1.68
CA ARG A 47 -3.85 -39.02 -0.37
C ARG A 47 -3.57 -37.53 -0.47
N ARG A 48 -4.51 -36.74 0.04
CA ARG A 48 -4.30 -35.34 0.38
C ARG A 48 -3.66 -35.26 1.76
N TYR A 49 -2.55 -34.53 1.87
CA TYR A 49 -1.86 -34.29 3.12
C TYR A 49 -1.83 -32.79 3.43
N THR A 50 -2.14 -32.43 4.68
CA THR A 50 -1.97 -31.06 5.14
C THR A 50 -0.67 -30.95 5.92
N PHE A 51 0.33 -30.29 5.33
CA PHE A 51 1.60 -29.99 5.98
C PHE A 51 1.40 -28.76 6.87
N ARG A 52 1.45 -28.92 8.19
CA ARG A 52 1.28 -27.80 9.12
C ARG A 52 2.66 -27.33 9.56
N VAL A 53 3.06 -26.14 9.10
CA VAL A 53 4.29 -25.47 9.54
C VAL A 53 4.02 -24.89 10.92
N ASP A 54 4.91 -25.18 11.85
CA ASP A 54 4.98 -24.67 13.21
C ASP A 54 3.81 -24.97 14.15
N ALA A 55 3.05 -25.99 13.80
CA ALA A 55 1.98 -26.51 14.63
C ALA A 55 2.52 -27.31 15.83
N GLN A 56 2.32 -26.80 17.05
CA GLN A 56 2.75 -27.44 18.31
C GLN A 56 2.35 -28.93 18.39
N GLY A 57 1.13 -29.27 18.00
CA GLY A 57 0.57 -30.63 18.10
C GLY A 57 0.70 -31.50 16.84
N HIS A 58 1.32 -31.02 15.77
CA HIS A 58 1.37 -31.75 14.48
C HIS A 58 2.81 -32.07 14.07
N PRO A 59 3.39 -33.18 14.58
CA PRO A 59 4.81 -33.46 14.39
C PRO A 59 5.08 -34.05 13.01
N THR A 60 5.21 -33.19 11.98
CA THR A 60 5.54 -33.59 10.61
C THR A 60 6.84 -34.39 10.52
N TRP A 61 7.79 -34.18 11.45
CA TRP A 61 8.99 -34.99 11.59
C TRP A 61 8.69 -36.48 11.88
N ARG A 62 7.57 -36.84 12.52
CA ARG A 62 7.16 -38.24 12.70
C ARG A 62 6.77 -38.90 11.38
N LEU A 63 6.19 -38.12 10.45
CA LEU A 63 5.92 -38.59 9.10
C LEU A 63 7.24 -38.83 8.36
N ILE A 64 8.18 -37.88 8.40
CA ILE A 64 9.51 -38.04 7.80
C ILE A 64 10.23 -39.27 8.36
N ARG A 65 10.23 -39.46 9.68
CA ARG A 65 10.74 -40.69 10.33
C ARG A 65 10.10 -41.96 9.79
N SER A 66 8.79 -41.93 9.54
CA SER A 66 8.08 -43.06 8.93
C SER A 66 8.47 -43.29 7.47
N LEU A 67 8.72 -42.21 6.72
CA LEU A 67 9.18 -42.24 5.32
C LEU A 67 10.64 -42.72 5.20
N LEU A 68 11.52 -42.37 6.15
CA LEU A 68 12.88 -42.89 6.24
C LEU A 68 12.90 -44.42 6.42
N LYS A 69 11.89 -44.97 7.12
CA LYS A 69 11.71 -46.42 7.32
C LYS A 69 10.98 -47.10 6.14
N ASN A 70 10.02 -46.41 5.53
CA ASN A 70 9.24 -46.91 4.40
C ASN A 70 8.95 -45.80 3.37
N PRO A 71 9.88 -45.56 2.42
CA PRO A 71 9.76 -44.49 1.42
C PRO A 71 8.50 -44.57 0.55
N LYS A 72 8.01 -45.80 0.29
CA LYS A 72 6.81 -46.05 -0.54
C LYS A 72 5.54 -45.41 0.03
N LEU A 73 5.50 -45.06 1.32
CA LEU A 73 4.37 -44.32 1.88
C LEU A 73 4.24 -42.93 1.28
N GLY A 74 5.37 -42.31 0.89
CA GLY A 74 5.40 -40.97 0.30
C GLY A 74 4.78 -40.93 -1.09
N GLU A 75 4.94 -42.01 -1.87
CA GLU A 75 4.37 -42.18 -3.21
C GLU A 75 2.83 -42.13 -3.21
N ARG A 76 2.19 -42.23 -2.05
CA ARG A 76 0.73 -42.15 -1.91
C ARG A 76 0.21 -40.72 -1.86
N PHE A 77 1.07 -39.74 -1.61
CA PHE A 77 0.66 -38.34 -1.55
C PHE A 77 0.58 -37.76 -2.96
N SER A 78 -0.63 -37.39 -3.36
CA SER A 78 -0.90 -36.74 -4.65
C SER A 78 -1.21 -35.25 -4.49
N GLU A 79 -1.57 -34.82 -3.28
CA GLU A 79 -1.86 -33.43 -2.97
C GLU A 79 -1.25 -33.07 -1.61
N ILE A 80 -0.52 -31.97 -1.55
CA ILE A 80 -0.04 -31.35 -0.32
C ILE A 80 -0.61 -29.95 -0.23
N THR A 81 -1.27 -29.65 0.89
CA THR A 81 -1.66 -28.28 1.27
C THR A 81 -0.84 -27.85 2.47
N VAL A 82 -0.10 -26.76 2.37
CA VAL A 82 0.67 -26.18 3.46
C VAL A 82 -0.22 -25.22 4.23
N ARG A 83 -0.20 -25.35 5.55
CA ARG A 83 -0.85 -24.43 6.49
C ARG A 83 0.21 -23.87 7.41
N TRP A 84 0.34 -22.55 7.40
CA TRP A 84 1.24 -21.82 8.28
C TRP A 84 0.56 -21.60 9.63
N GLU A 85 1.14 -22.11 10.71
CA GLU A 85 0.72 -21.83 12.08
C GLU A 85 1.75 -20.92 12.75
N ARG A 86 1.27 -19.96 13.54
CA ARG A 86 2.11 -18.87 14.05
C ARG A 86 3.06 -19.40 15.12
N ARG A 87 4.36 -19.40 14.82
CA ARG A 87 5.39 -19.25 15.84
C ARG A 87 5.48 -17.76 16.22
N ASP A 88 5.54 -17.49 17.51
CA ASP A 88 5.91 -16.21 18.07
C ASP A 88 7.31 -16.41 18.66
N ALA A 89 8.34 -15.75 18.10
CA ALA A 89 9.70 -15.93 18.58
C ALA A 89 9.86 -15.47 20.03
N SER A 90 9.00 -14.58 20.51
CA SER A 90 8.96 -14.18 21.91
C SER A 90 8.23 -15.19 22.82
N ASN A 91 7.41 -16.10 22.25
CA ASN A 91 6.63 -17.08 23.00
C ASN A 91 6.95 -18.53 22.62
N LYS A 92 7.78 -19.20 23.43
CA LYS A 92 8.18 -20.61 23.26
C LYS A 92 7.03 -21.61 23.22
N GLU A 93 5.87 -21.30 23.80
CA GLU A 93 4.71 -22.21 23.79
C GLU A 93 4.11 -22.38 22.40
N THR A 94 4.38 -21.43 21.50
CA THR A 94 3.91 -21.46 20.11
C THR A 94 4.87 -22.20 19.18
N TRP A 95 6.03 -22.65 19.69
CA TRP A 95 7.04 -23.32 18.87
C TRP A 95 6.68 -24.78 18.65
N THR A 96 7.08 -25.34 17.51
CA THR A 96 7.08 -26.79 17.31
C THR A 96 7.90 -27.46 18.41
N GLU A 97 7.41 -28.56 18.96
CA GLU A 97 8.20 -29.39 19.87
C GLU A 97 9.50 -29.83 19.18
N ARG A 98 10.63 -29.54 19.82
CA ARG A 98 11.95 -29.98 19.34
C ARG A 98 11.99 -31.50 19.20
N TRP A 99 12.57 -31.99 18.11
CA TRP A 99 12.80 -33.41 17.89
C TRP A 99 14.29 -33.70 17.69
N SER A 100 14.65 -34.98 17.80
CA SER A 100 16.00 -35.48 17.53
C SER A 100 15.91 -36.67 16.61
N TRP A 101 16.87 -36.77 15.69
CA TRP A 101 17.02 -37.91 14.80
C TRP A 101 17.86 -39.01 15.45
N GLU A 102 17.51 -40.27 15.20
CA GLU A 102 18.43 -41.38 15.49
C GLU A 102 19.65 -41.28 14.56
N LYS A 103 20.79 -41.86 14.95
CA LYS A 103 22.03 -41.73 14.16
C LYS A 103 21.87 -42.26 12.73
N ASP A 104 21.20 -43.39 12.57
CA ASP A 104 20.92 -43.99 11.25
C ASP A 104 19.86 -43.19 10.46
N GLU A 105 18.93 -42.52 11.13
CA GLU A 105 18.00 -41.59 10.49
C GLU A 105 18.73 -40.36 9.95
N PHE A 106 19.66 -39.81 10.73
CA PHE A 106 20.44 -38.64 10.34
C PHE A 106 21.37 -38.94 9.16
N GLU A 107 22.07 -40.08 9.17
CA GLU A 107 22.91 -40.54 8.05
C GLU A 107 22.07 -40.65 6.75
N LYS A 108 20.85 -41.19 6.82
CA LYS A 108 19.94 -41.23 5.67
C LYS A 108 19.47 -39.84 5.22
N ILE A 109 19.25 -38.92 6.15
CA ILE A 109 18.89 -37.53 5.82
C ILE A 109 20.06 -36.85 5.10
N ASP A 110 21.29 -37.05 5.57
CA ASP A 110 22.53 -36.53 4.96
C ASP A 110 22.69 -37.04 3.53
N ASP A 111 22.59 -38.36 3.33
CA ASP A 111 22.63 -39.00 2.01
C ASP A 111 21.56 -38.43 1.06
N LEU A 112 20.35 -38.18 1.55
CA LEU A 112 19.26 -37.61 0.75
C LEU A 112 19.49 -36.14 0.42
N CYS A 113 20.02 -35.36 1.37
CA CYS A 113 20.34 -33.96 1.13
C CYS A 113 21.46 -33.83 0.09
N GLU A 114 22.51 -34.64 0.20
CA GLU A 114 23.60 -34.67 -0.80
C GLU A 114 23.06 -35.12 -2.17
N LYS A 115 22.29 -36.21 -2.22
CA LYS A 115 21.74 -36.77 -3.46
C LYS A 115 20.87 -35.78 -4.23
N TRP A 116 20.04 -35.01 -3.53
CA TRP A 116 19.09 -34.08 -4.13
C TRP A 116 19.52 -32.61 -4.04
N CYS A 117 20.79 -32.36 -3.70
CA CYS A 117 21.37 -31.02 -3.57
C CYS A 117 20.54 -30.09 -2.66
N ILE A 118 20.00 -30.62 -1.56
CA ILE A 118 19.34 -29.79 -0.53
C ILE A 118 20.41 -28.89 0.10
N ASP A 119 20.14 -27.59 0.18
CA ASP A 119 21.07 -26.57 0.65
C ASP A 119 21.57 -26.86 2.07
N ASP A 120 22.88 -26.62 2.30
CA ASP A 120 23.56 -26.86 3.58
C ASP A 120 22.83 -26.21 4.78
N HIS A 121 22.18 -25.06 4.57
CA HIS A 121 21.36 -24.40 5.58
C HIS A 121 20.09 -25.17 5.90
N THR A 122 19.39 -25.65 4.86
CA THR A 122 18.18 -26.46 5.01
C THR A 122 18.52 -27.75 5.72
N GLN A 123 19.59 -28.43 5.30
CA GLN A 123 20.08 -29.66 5.92
C GLN A 123 20.39 -29.47 7.42
N ARG A 124 21.13 -28.43 7.78
CA ARG A 124 21.42 -28.12 9.20
C ARG A 124 20.15 -27.87 10.00
N SER A 125 19.17 -27.19 9.41
CA SER A 125 17.88 -26.90 10.06
C SER A 125 17.03 -28.16 10.26
N ILE A 126 17.03 -29.07 9.29
CA ILE A 126 16.44 -30.41 9.43
C ILE A 126 17.13 -31.15 10.58
N GLY A 127 18.47 -31.18 10.57
CA GLY A 127 19.30 -31.87 11.55
C GLY A 127 19.11 -31.41 12.99
N GLY A 128 19.03 -30.09 13.20
CA GLY A 128 18.84 -29.47 14.51
C GLY A 128 17.47 -29.74 15.13
N GLY A 129 16.49 -30.13 14.30
CA GLY A 129 15.19 -30.63 14.73
C GLY A 129 14.29 -29.58 15.38
N MET A 130 14.28 -28.36 14.83
CA MET A 130 13.53 -27.21 15.39
C MET A 130 12.61 -26.51 14.38
N ASN A 131 13.03 -26.36 13.12
CA ASN A 131 12.22 -25.69 12.11
C ASN A 131 11.46 -26.70 11.25
N SER A 132 10.14 -26.76 11.43
CA SER A 132 9.29 -27.71 10.73
C SER A 132 9.16 -27.40 9.24
N GLU A 133 9.36 -26.14 8.83
CA GLU A 133 9.33 -25.70 7.43
C GLU A 133 10.45 -26.35 6.60
N ALA A 134 11.64 -26.50 7.19
CA ALA A 134 12.79 -27.13 6.55
C ALA A 134 12.54 -28.62 6.20
N LEU A 135 11.51 -29.25 6.77
CA LEU A 135 11.10 -30.61 6.43
C LEU A 135 10.33 -30.69 5.10
N LEU A 136 9.84 -29.58 4.55
CA LEU A 136 9.05 -29.59 3.31
C LEU A 136 9.88 -30.04 2.10
N PRO A 137 11.10 -29.49 1.83
CA PRO A 137 11.99 -30.03 0.81
C PRO A 137 12.25 -31.53 0.96
N LEU A 138 12.49 -31.99 2.20
CA LEU A 138 12.73 -33.40 2.49
C LEU A 138 11.48 -34.27 2.27
N LEU A 139 10.29 -33.76 2.58
CA LEU A 139 9.04 -34.47 2.26
C LEU A 139 8.89 -34.67 0.75
N LEU A 140 9.19 -33.63 -0.04
CA LEU A 140 9.07 -33.66 -1.50
C LEU A 140 10.01 -34.68 -2.16
N VAL A 141 11.09 -35.08 -1.49
CA VAL A 141 11.95 -36.19 -1.95
C VAL A 141 11.19 -37.52 -2.00
N TYR A 142 10.21 -37.73 -1.10
CA TYR A 142 9.45 -38.97 -1.01
C TYR A 142 8.14 -38.97 -1.79
N THR A 143 7.63 -37.80 -2.19
CA THR A 143 6.29 -37.69 -2.80
C THR A 143 6.35 -37.69 -4.33
N THR A 144 6.89 -38.74 -4.92
CA THR A 144 7.11 -38.86 -6.38
C THR A 144 5.83 -38.73 -7.21
N ASN A 145 4.65 -39.02 -6.65
CA ASN A 145 3.36 -38.94 -7.33
C ASN A 145 2.57 -37.65 -6.99
N LEU A 146 3.23 -36.64 -6.42
CA LEU A 146 2.60 -35.37 -6.07
C LEU A 146 2.14 -34.64 -7.34
N LYS A 147 0.85 -34.36 -7.42
CA LYS A 147 0.22 -33.62 -8.52
C LYS A 147 -0.18 -32.20 -8.13
N THR A 148 -0.47 -31.95 -6.86
CA THR A 148 -0.95 -30.65 -6.39
C THR A 148 -0.17 -30.20 -5.16
N LEU A 149 0.36 -28.98 -5.21
CA LEU A 149 1.04 -28.32 -4.11
C LEU A 149 0.42 -26.94 -3.91
N ASP A 150 -0.26 -26.77 -2.80
CA ASP A 150 -0.83 -25.50 -2.38
C ASP A 150 -0.05 -25.01 -1.17
N LEU A 151 0.75 -23.95 -1.33
CA LEU A 151 1.52 -23.35 -0.24
C LEU A 151 0.67 -22.46 0.68
N GLY A 152 -0.60 -22.26 0.36
CA GLY A 152 -1.50 -21.40 1.12
C GLY A 152 -1.04 -19.94 1.15
N THR A 153 -1.60 -19.16 2.09
CA THR A 153 -1.15 -17.79 2.34
C THR A 153 0.11 -17.83 3.18
N ILE A 154 1.24 -17.49 2.56
CA ILE A 154 2.47 -17.21 3.30
C ILE A 154 2.22 -15.90 4.02
N ASP A 155 1.96 -15.97 5.31
CA ASP A 155 2.05 -14.78 6.14
C ASP A 155 3.52 -14.59 6.47
N VAL A 156 4.15 -13.70 5.71
CA VAL A 156 5.57 -13.39 5.85
C VAL A 156 5.85 -12.90 7.26
N GLY A 157 4.91 -12.25 7.96
CA GLY A 157 5.06 -11.94 9.39
C GLY A 157 5.12 -13.17 10.32
N LEU A 158 4.75 -14.36 9.84
CA LEU A 158 4.90 -15.64 10.56
C LEU A 158 6.25 -16.30 10.33
N VAL A 159 6.82 -16.10 9.14
CA VAL A 159 8.14 -16.64 8.75
C VAL A 159 9.26 -15.67 9.14
N THR A 160 8.93 -14.37 9.22
CA THR A 160 9.88 -13.28 9.46
C THR A 160 9.73 -12.75 10.87
N HIS A 161 10.85 -12.72 11.58
CA HIS A 161 10.90 -12.17 12.92
C HIS A 161 11.04 -10.65 12.85
N THR A 162 10.45 -9.94 13.80
CA THR A 162 10.67 -8.51 13.92
C THR A 162 12.15 -8.22 14.12
N TYR A 163 12.60 -7.04 13.69
CA TYR A 163 13.98 -6.60 13.93
C TYR A 163 14.38 -6.70 15.42
N GLN A 164 13.43 -6.53 16.35
CA GLN A 164 13.67 -6.68 17.78
C GLN A 164 13.88 -8.14 18.19
N GLU A 165 13.09 -9.08 17.67
CA GLU A 165 13.26 -10.52 17.92
C GLU A 165 14.59 -11.02 17.33
N TRP A 166 14.94 -10.57 16.14
CA TRP A 166 16.25 -10.79 15.53
C TRP A 166 17.38 -10.24 16.39
N ARG A 167 17.31 -8.96 16.76
CA ARG A 167 18.31 -8.31 17.60
C ARG A 167 18.49 -9.04 18.93
N SER A 168 17.39 -9.44 19.58
CA SER A 168 17.44 -10.17 20.85
C SER A 168 17.93 -11.62 20.74
N GLY A 169 18.14 -12.12 19.52
CA GLY A 169 18.44 -13.52 19.25
C GLY A 169 17.24 -14.47 19.38
N ALA A 170 16.07 -14.01 19.84
CA ALA A 170 14.86 -14.82 19.96
C ALA A 170 14.45 -15.46 18.63
N ALA A 171 14.65 -14.76 17.52
CA ALA A 171 14.48 -15.27 16.16
C ALA A 171 15.41 -16.46 15.84
N LEU A 172 16.70 -16.35 16.19
CA LEU A 172 17.71 -17.38 15.96
C LEU A 172 17.42 -18.63 16.81
N TRP A 173 17.04 -18.44 18.07
CA TRP A 173 16.56 -19.54 18.93
C TRP A 173 15.28 -20.16 18.39
N ALA A 174 14.39 -19.29 17.91
CA ALA A 174 13.29 -19.53 17.00
C ALA A 174 13.56 -20.71 16.06
N ILE A 175 14.26 -20.36 14.99
CA ILE A 175 14.53 -21.21 13.85
C ILE A 175 15.58 -22.30 14.14
N GLY A 176 16.14 -22.34 15.35
CA GLY A 176 17.12 -23.34 15.76
C GLY A 176 18.52 -23.10 15.21
N GLU A 177 18.84 -21.86 14.90
CA GLU A 177 20.12 -21.46 14.28
C GLU A 177 21.21 -21.05 15.26
N SER A 178 20.88 -20.86 16.54
CA SER A 178 21.87 -20.53 17.56
C SER A 178 22.12 -21.71 18.50
N GLU A 179 23.36 -22.19 18.54
CA GLU A 179 23.87 -23.11 19.55
C GLU A 179 24.62 -22.38 20.68
N HIS A 180 24.90 -21.08 20.50
CA HIS A 180 25.73 -20.27 21.38
C HIS A 180 24.94 -19.63 22.52
N ARG A 181 25.60 -19.42 23.67
CA ARG A 181 24.98 -18.72 24.82
C ARG A 181 24.75 -17.22 24.58
N ASP A 182 25.38 -16.64 23.55
CA ASP A 182 25.29 -15.22 23.23
C ASP A 182 24.75 -15.01 21.80
N ALA A 183 23.43 -15.08 21.69
CA ALA A 183 22.74 -14.89 20.42
C ALA A 183 22.83 -13.44 19.89
N GLN A 184 23.23 -12.47 20.72
CA GLN A 184 23.45 -11.09 20.29
C GLN A 184 24.75 -10.98 19.50
N ALA A 185 25.84 -11.59 19.97
CA ALA A 185 27.12 -11.62 19.26
C ALA A 185 26.99 -12.35 17.92
N GLU A 186 26.26 -13.48 17.91
CA GLU A 186 25.99 -14.23 16.69
C GLU A 186 25.08 -13.45 15.72
N PHE A 187 24.09 -12.72 16.24
CA PHE A 187 23.28 -11.81 15.44
C PHE A 187 24.14 -10.70 14.83
N ASP A 188 25.01 -10.06 15.59
CA ASP A 188 25.85 -8.96 15.10
C ASP A 188 26.87 -9.43 14.04
N GLU A 189 27.41 -10.65 14.17
CA GLU A 189 28.28 -11.29 13.17
C GLU A 189 27.50 -11.69 11.90
N LYS A 190 26.34 -12.34 12.08
CA LYS A 190 25.49 -12.77 10.95
C LYS A 190 24.90 -11.57 10.22
N CYS A 191 24.38 -10.53 10.91
CA CYS A 191 23.81 -9.33 10.27
C CYS A 191 24.81 -8.53 9.44
N GLN A 192 26.10 -8.53 9.82
CA GLN A 192 27.14 -7.81 9.09
C GLN A 192 27.57 -8.53 7.80
N SER A 193 27.52 -9.87 7.77
CA SER A 193 27.90 -10.68 6.61
C SER A 193 26.71 -11.06 5.71
N HIS A 194 25.57 -11.28 6.34
CA HIS A 194 24.27 -11.55 5.75
C HIS A 194 23.32 -10.54 6.38
N LYS A 195 22.99 -9.44 5.70
CA LYS A 195 21.66 -8.86 5.95
C LYS A 195 20.74 -10.05 5.76
N PRO A 196 20.05 -10.58 6.79
CA PRO A 196 19.12 -11.68 6.59
C PRO A 196 18.23 -11.16 5.48
N ARG A 197 18.32 -11.75 4.29
CA ARG A 197 17.29 -11.50 3.29
C ARG A 197 16.14 -12.30 3.88
N ASP A 198 15.44 -11.63 4.79
CA ASP A 198 14.44 -12.09 5.76
C ASP A 198 13.24 -12.74 5.06
N ARG A 199 13.36 -13.53 3.99
CA ARG A 199 12.22 -13.80 3.10
C ARG A 199 12.22 -15.16 2.44
N ASP A 200 13.27 -15.94 2.61
CA ASP A 200 13.45 -17.15 1.82
C ASP A 200 12.87 -18.35 2.57
N ILE A 201 11.67 -18.74 2.15
CA ILE A 201 11.09 -20.03 2.53
C ILE A 201 12.08 -21.13 2.13
N PHE A 202 12.34 -22.08 3.02
CA PHE A 202 13.31 -23.17 2.78
C PHE A 202 13.04 -23.91 1.48
N LEU A 203 11.76 -24.09 1.11
CA LEU A 203 11.38 -24.63 -0.21
C LEU A 203 12.03 -23.86 -1.37
N PHE A 204 11.99 -22.53 -1.35
CA PHE A 204 12.52 -21.69 -2.44
C PHE A 204 14.04 -21.69 -2.49
N GLU A 205 14.73 -21.84 -1.36
CA GLU A 205 16.19 -22.02 -1.33
C GLU A 205 16.64 -23.29 -2.05
N ASN A 206 15.79 -24.33 -2.04
CA ASN A 206 16.06 -25.63 -2.64
C ASN A 206 15.48 -25.78 -4.06
N LEU A 207 15.00 -24.70 -4.67
CA LEU A 207 14.60 -24.73 -6.07
C LEU A 207 15.84 -24.69 -6.97
N PRO A 208 15.86 -25.47 -8.08
CA PRO A 208 17.05 -25.62 -8.94
C PRO A 208 17.71 -24.29 -9.35
N TYR A 209 16.92 -23.27 -9.69
CA TYR A 209 17.45 -21.98 -10.13
C TYR A 209 18.28 -21.23 -9.07
N ARG A 210 17.93 -21.37 -7.78
CA ARG A 210 18.68 -20.72 -6.69
C ARG A 210 20.01 -21.44 -6.44
N LEU A 211 20.03 -22.76 -6.58
CA LEU A 211 21.23 -23.57 -6.42
C LEU A 211 22.29 -23.20 -7.47
N SER A 212 21.89 -23.00 -8.74
CA SER A 212 22.80 -22.56 -9.80
C SER A 212 23.36 -21.15 -9.55
N SER A 213 22.50 -20.19 -9.14
CA SER A 213 22.94 -18.80 -8.84
C SER A 213 23.89 -18.68 -7.63
N ARG A 214 23.68 -19.50 -6.58
CA ARG A 214 24.56 -19.55 -5.40
C ARG A 214 25.90 -20.18 -5.74
N ARG A 215 25.95 -21.20 -6.61
CA ARG A 215 27.21 -21.79 -7.05
C ARG A 215 28.05 -20.82 -7.87
N GLU A 216 27.45 -20.07 -8.79
CA GLU A 216 28.19 -19.00 -9.49
C GLU A 216 28.76 -17.97 -8.51
N SER A 217 27.98 -17.60 -7.49
CA SER A 217 28.41 -16.64 -6.47
C SER A 217 29.52 -17.21 -5.57
N ARG A 218 29.40 -18.47 -5.13
CA ARG A 218 30.46 -19.18 -4.37
C ARG A 218 31.70 -19.36 -5.24
N ALA A 219 31.56 -19.73 -6.51
CA ALA A 219 32.68 -19.84 -7.45
C ALA A 219 33.39 -18.50 -7.59
N ARG A 220 32.67 -17.37 -7.81
CA ARG A 220 33.28 -16.03 -7.88
C ARG A 220 34.01 -15.64 -6.59
N ASN A 221 33.45 -15.94 -5.43
CA ASN A 221 34.10 -15.66 -4.13
C ASN A 221 35.32 -16.56 -3.88
N VAL A 222 35.27 -17.82 -4.31
CA VAL A 222 36.38 -18.75 -4.21
C VAL A 222 37.50 -18.35 -5.19
N TYR A 223 37.16 -17.94 -6.41
CA TYR A 223 38.09 -17.36 -7.38
C TYR A 223 38.75 -16.07 -6.85
N SER A 224 38.00 -15.17 -6.22
CA SER A 224 38.58 -13.95 -5.63
C SER A 224 39.55 -14.29 -4.49
N HIS A 225 39.22 -15.29 -3.66
CA HIS A 225 40.09 -15.73 -2.57
C HIS A 225 41.38 -16.41 -3.08
N TYR A 226 41.32 -17.17 -4.18
CA TYR A 226 42.50 -17.79 -4.80
C TYR A 226 43.39 -16.79 -5.53
N ILE A 227 42.82 -15.81 -6.22
CA ILE A 227 43.56 -14.69 -6.82
C ILE A 227 44.35 -13.93 -5.74
N HIS A 228 43.78 -13.76 -4.54
CA HIS A 228 44.47 -13.12 -3.41
C HIS A 228 45.58 -13.98 -2.78
N ARG A 229 45.60 -15.30 -3.01
CA ARG A 229 46.66 -16.21 -2.50
C ARG A 229 47.70 -16.62 -3.54
N GLY A 230 47.54 -16.26 -4.81
CA GLY A 230 48.46 -16.65 -5.89
C GLY A 230 48.43 -18.14 -6.23
N GLU A 231 47.38 -18.85 -5.80
CA GLU A 231 47.16 -20.25 -6.14
C GLU A 231 46.42 -20.34 -7.47
N ASP A 232 46.88 -21.22 -8.37
CA ASP A 232 46.26 -21.42 -9.68
C ASP A 232 44.91 -22.15 -9.52
N PRO A 233 43.77 -21.49 -9.78
CA PRO A 233 42.44 -22.08 -9.60
C PRO A 233 42.18 -23.26 -10.56
N MET A 234 42.99 -23.44 -11.61
CA MET A 234 42.81 -24.48 -12.63
C MET A 234 43.30 -25.87 -12.21
N ASN A 235 43.97 -26.01 -11.06
CA ASN A 235 44.61 -27.27 -10.64
C ASN A 235 43.83 -28.11 -9.62
N LYS A 236 42.55 -27.82 -9.37
CA LYS A 236 41.71 -28.71 -8.56
C LYS A 236 40.99 -29.74 -9.43
N PRO A 237 40.91 -31.01 -8.99
CA PRO A 237 40.16 -32.03 -9.71
C PRO A 237 38.71 -31.56 -9.85
N GLU A 238 38.23 -31.49 -11.10
CA GLU A 238 36.81 -31.33 -11.41
C GLU A 238 36.05 -32.35 -10.56
N ARG A 239 35.28 -31.86 -9.57
CA ARG A 239 34.30 -32.73 -8.91
C ARG A 239 33.33 -33.12 -10.01
N THR A 240 33.41 -34.37 -10.44
CA THR A 240 32.45 -35.06 -11.32
C THR A 240 31.10 -35.26 -10.63
N SER A 241 30.63 -34.27 -9.87
CA SER A 241 29.29 -34.29 -9.31
C SER A 241 28.29 -34.28 -10.47
N PRO A 242 27.24 -35.10 -10.43
CA PRO A 242 26.19 -35.10 -11.44
C PRO A 242 25.69 -33.68 -11.68
N ASP A 243 25.35 -33.39 -12.94
CA ASP A 243 24.92 -32.06 -13.38
C ASP A 243 23.75 -31.58 -12.49
N PRO A 244 23.99 -30.64 -11.57
CA PRO A 244 23.01 -30.23 -10.55
C PRO A 244 21.79 -29.57 -11.18
N ASP A 245 21.91 -29.09 -12.43
CA ASP A 245 20.80 -28.51 -13.20
C ASP A 245 19.73 -29.57 -13.55
N SER A 246 19.98 -30.87 -13.30
CA SER A 246 19.03 -31.97 -13.52
C SER A 246 18.21 -32.40 -12.29
N ALA A 247 18.60 -32.02 -11.07
CA ALA A 247 18.03 -32.59 -9.85
C ALA A 247 16.80 -31.81 -9.35
N VAL A 248 15.71 -31.83 -10.13
CA VAL A 248 14.39 -31.41 -9.63
C VAL A 248 13.95 -32.38 -8.53
N LEU A 249 13.51 -31.85 -7.37
CA LEU A 249 12.98 -32.70 -6.29
C LEU A 249 11.88 -33.62 -6.85
N PRO A 250 11.88 -34.93 -6.54
CA PRO A 250 10.96 -35.89 -7.14
C PRO A 250 9.48 -35.49 -7.09
N GLY A 251 9.02 -34.88 -6.00
CA GLY A 251 7.65 -34.39 -5.87
C GLY A 251 7.33 -33.15 -6.70
N LEU A 252 8.34 -32.38 -7.14
CA LEU A 252 8.15 -31.26 -8.06
C LEU A 252 8.19 -31.70 -9.53
N ALA A 253 8.88 -32.80 -9.85
CA ALA A 253 9.01 -33.28 -11.22
C ALA A 253 7.66 -33.65 -11.87
N ASN A 254 6.71 -34.17 -11.09
CA ASN A 254 5.37 -34.56 -11.55
C ASN A 254 4.26 -33.57 -11.15
N LEU A 255 4.62 -32.40 -10.63
CA LEU A 255 3.67 -31.43 -10.13
C LEU A 255 2.83 -30.84 -11.28
N GLU A 256 1.51 -31.05 -11.25
CA GLU A 256 0.57 -30.55 -12.27
C GLU A 256 -0.09 -29.22 -11.85
N HIS A 257 -0.27 -28.97 -10.56
CA HIS A 257 -0.98 -27.82 -10.04
C HIS A 257 -0.22 -27.17 -8.87
N PHE A 258 0.00 -25.86 -8.97
CA PHE A 258 0.67 -25.08 -7.94
C PHE A 258 -0.19 -23.90 -7.51
N ARG A 259 -0.31 -23.68 -6.20
CA ARG A 259 -0.99 -22.52 -5.62
C ARG A 259 -0.14 -21.87 -4.53
N ILE A 260 -0.13 -20.54 -4.49
CA ILE A 260 0.57 -19.72 -3.49
C ILE A 260 -0.19 -18.41 -3.26
N GLY A 261 -0.30 -17.99 -1.99
CA GLY A 261 -1.04 -16.79 -1.59
C GLY A 261 -2.54 -17.01 -1.38
N SER A 262 -3.28 -15.92 -1.20
CA SER A 262 -4.75 -15.92 -1.08
C SER A 262 -5.37 -14.80 -1.90
N GLU A 263 -6.59 -15.02 -2.39
CA GLU A 263 -7.38 -14.03 -3.14
C GLU A 263 -7.75 -12.81 -2.28
N ARG A 264 -7.77 -12.95 -0.95
CA ARG A 264 -8.24 -11.91 -0.01
C ARG A 264 -7.11 -11.04 0.55
N VAL A 265 -6.12 -10.66 -0.25
CA VAL A 265 -5.10 -9.68 0.17
C VAL A 265 -5.73 -8.27 0.19
N GLU A 266 -6.65 -8.05 1.14
CA GLU A 266 -7.25 -6.76 1.46
C GLU A 266 -6.81 -6.39 2.87
N GLY A 267 -5.54 -6.01 3.02
CA GLY A 267 -5.00 -5.59 4.31
C GLY A 267 -3.55 -5.15 4.24
N TYR A 268 -3.26 -3.99 4.83
CA TYR A 268 -1.90 -3.56 5.15
C TYR A 268 -1.30 -4.56 6.14
N GLY A 269 -0.56 -5.57 5.69
CA GLY A 269 0.09 -6.52 6.61
C GLY A 269 0.78 -7.73 5.98
N SER A 270 0.25 -8.30 4.90
CA SER A 270 0.93 -9.41 4.22
C SER A 270 1.98 -8.86 3.26
N GLU A 271 3.26 -9.17 3.48
CA GLU A 271 4.27 -8.88 2.48
C GLU A 271 3.98 -9.68 1.19
N PRO A 272 4.31 -9.13 0.02
CA PRO A 272 4.03 -9.78 -1.24
C PRO A 272 4.95 -10.99 -1.48
N VAL A 273 4.42 -12.02 -2.15
CA VAL A 273 5.15 -13.21 -2.58
C VAL A 273 6.21 -12.80 -3.61
N PRO A 274 7.49 -13.15 -3.44
CA PRO A 274 8.51 -12.80 -4.42
C PRO A 274 8.22 -13.45 -5.78
N SER A 275 8.22 -12.64 -6.84
CA SER A 275 7.92 -13.11 -8.20
C SER A 275 8.93 -14.11 -8.75
N LEU A 276 10.18 -14.08 -8.29
CA LEU A 276 11.19 -15.10 -8.62
C LEU A 276 10.77 -16.50 -8.14
N ASP A 277 10.11 -16.57 -6.97
CA ASP A 277 9.69 -17.86 -6.42
C ASP A 277 8.56 -18.45 -7.26
N VAL A 278 7.63 -17.63 -7.73
CA VAL A 278 6.58 -18.05 -8.68
C VAL A 278 7.18 -18.44 -10.04
N PHE A 279 8.17 -17.67 -10.51
CA PHE A 279 8.81 -17.88 -11.81
C PHE A 279 9.39 -19.29 -11.96
N ALA A 280 10.02 -19.80 -10.89
CA ALA A 280 10.60 -21.13 -10.89
C ALA A 280 9.59 -22.26 -11.13
N PHE A 281 8.35 -22.11 -10.66
CA PHE A 281 7.31 -23.12 -10.87
C PHE A 281 6.75 -23.11 -12.30
N LEU A 282 6.85 -21.99 -13.02
CA LEU A 282 6.45 -21.92 -14.44
C LEU A 282 7.29 -22.85 -15.32
N LEU A 283 8.51 -23.18 -14.88
CA LEU A 283 9.48 -23.96 -15.65
C LEU A 283 9.50 -25.45 -15.28
N LEU A 284 8.61 -25.91 -14.38
CA LEU A 284 8.53 -27.33 -14.06
C LEU A 284 7.97 -28.12 -15.25
N PRO A 285 8.45 -29.35 -15.50
CA PRO A 285 8.13 -30.05 -16.75
C PRO A 285 6.66 -30.49 -16.84
N ALA A 286 6.02 -30.84 -15.72
CA ALA A 286 4.66 -31.37 -15.69
C ALA A 286 3.58 -30.33 -15.33
N ILE A 287 3.95 -29.07 -15.10
CA ILE A 287 3.02 -28.07 -14.56
C ILE A 287 1.94 -27.72 -15.58
N LYS A 288 0.68 -27.71 -15.14
CA LYS A 288 -0.48 -27.38 -15.97
C LYS A 288 -1.22 -26.15 -15.46
N ALA A 289 -1.24 -25.92 -14.15
CA ALA A 289 -1.92 -24.77 -13.57
C ALA A 289 -1.09 -24.10 -12.48
N ILE A 290 -1.05 -22.77 -12.50
CA ILE A 290 -0.48 -21.94 -11.45
C ILE A 290 -1.51 -20.92 -10.98
N GLN A 291 -1.68 -20.81 -9.66
CA GLN A 291 -2.45 -19.78 -9.00
C GLN A 291 -1.57 -19.04 -8.00
N ALA A 292 -1.14 -17.82 -8.33
CA ALA A 292 -0.26 -17.03 -7.50
C ALA A 292 -0.92 -15.70 -7.15
N PHE A 293 -1.10 -15.46 -5.85
CA PHE A 293 -1.74 -14.26 -5.34
C PHE A 293 -0.78 -13.44 -4.48
N GLY A 294 -0.90 -12.12 -4.55
CA GLY A 294 -0.08 -11.22 -3.75
C GLY A 294 1.36 -11.10 -4.26
N VAL A 295 1.62 -11.31 -5.55
CA VAL A 295 2.97 -11.41 -6.11
C VAL A 295 3.62 -10.03 -6.25
N SER A 296 4.83 -9.83 -5.73
CA SER A 296 5.53 -8.56 -5.85
C SER A 296 5.97 -8.31 -7.29
N ASP A 297 5.84 -7.09 -7.79
CA ASP A 297 6.44 -6.74 -9.08
C ASP A 297 7.97 -6.91 -9.03
N LEU A 298 8.52 -7.55 -10.06
CA LEU A 298 9.95 -7.82 -10.14
C LEU A 298 10.75 -6.54 -10.24
N LYS A 299 11.91 -6.52 -9.58
CA LYS A 299 13.00 -5.63 -9.97
C LYS A 299 13.61 -6.23 -11.25
N PRO A 300 13.62 -5.53 -12.40
CA PRO A 300 14.16 -6.04 -13.66
C PRO A 300 15.59 -6.58 -13.54
N TYR A 301 16.39 -5.96 -12.66
CA TYR A 301 17.77 -6.38 -12.38
C TYR A 301 17.91 -7.74 -11.68
N SER A 302 16.86 -8.25 -11.04
CA SER A 302 16.90 -9.52 -10.31
C SER A 302 16.75 -10.73 -11.24
N ILE A 303 16.12 -10.58 -12.41
CA ILE A 303 16.12 -11.63 -13.46
C ILE A 303 17.47 -11.72 -14.16
N GLY A 304 18.28 -10.66 -14.18
CA GLY A 304 19.61 -10.69 -14.80
C GLY A 304 20.58 -11.74 -14.22
N GLY A 305 20.26 -12.33 -13.06
CA GLY A 305 20.97 -13.48 -12.49
C GLY A 305 20.46 -14.85 -12.96
N TYR A 306 19.31 -14.90 -13.63
CA TYR A 306 18.84 -16.09 -14.34
C TYR A 306 19.53 -16.12 -15.71
N THR A 307 20.73 -16.69 -15.74
CA THR A 307 21.56 -16.87 -16.95
C THR A 307 21.18 -18.10 -17.76
N GLY A 308 20.18 -18.88 -17.30
CA GLY A 308 19.61 -19.96 -18.09
C GLY A 308 19.16 -19.41 -19.45
N PRO A 309 19.56 -20.00 -20.57
CA PRO A 309 19.14 -19.52 -21.87
C PRO A 309 17.62 -19.54 -21.91
N ILE A 310 17.00 -18.36 -22.05
CA ILE A 310 15.63 -18.23 -22.56
C ILE A 310 15.71 -18.57 -24.06
N GLY A 311 16.15 -19.78 -24.37
CA GLY A 311 16.11 -20.37 -25.70
C GLY A 311 14.73 -20.98 -25.92
N ASP A 312 14.39 -21.26 -27.17
CA ASP A 312 13.13 -21.88 -27.57
C ASP A 312 12.84 -23.24 -26.91
N GLU A 313 13.80 -23.82 -26.19
CA GLU A 313 13.69 -25.11 -25.50
C GLU A 313 13.05 -25.01 -24.10
N ASN A 314 13.05 -23.84 -23.46
CA ASN A 314 12.54 -23.64 -22.09
C ASN A 314 11.12 -23.05 -22.06
N VAL A 315 10.21 -23.64 -22.81
CA VAL A 315 8.80 -23.20 -22.88
C VAL A 315 8.02 -23.78 -21.70
N SER A 316 7.30 -22.91 -20.99
CA SER A 316 6.42 -23.34 -19.90
C SER A 316 5.30 -24.28 -20.40
N THR A 317 5.02 -25.35 -19.66
CA THR A 317 3.92 -26.29 -19.92
C THR A 317 2.59 -25.84 -19.31
N VAL A 318 2.58 -24.69 -18.60
CA VAL A 318 1.36 -24.15 -17.97
C VAL A 318 0.27 -23.88 -19.01
N LYS A 319 -0.92 -24.37 -18.71
CA LYS A 319 -2.16 -24.17 -19.44
C LYS A 319 -3.08 -23.15 -18.78
N HIS A 320 -3.11 -23.11 -17.45
CA HIS A 320 -3.99 -22.21 -16.70
C HIS A 320 -3.18 -21.34 -15.76
N LEU A 321 -3.21 -20.03 -15.96
CA LEU A 321 -2.49 -19.07 -15.13
C LEU A 321 -3.48 -18.13 -14.44
N VAL A 322 -3.41 -18.06 -13.11
CA VAL A 322 -4.04 -17.02 -12.30
C VAL A 322 -2.91 -16.29 -11.57
N LEU A 323 -2.73 -15.01 -11.85
CA LEU A 323 -1.67 -14.19 -11.30
C LEU A 323 -2.22 -12.86 -10.77
N GLN A 324 -2.12 -12.62 -9.47
CA GLN A 324 -2.47 -11.33 -8.87
C GLN A 324 -1.20 -10.68 -8.31
N THR A 325 -0.79 -9.56 -8.89
CA THR A 325 0.38 -8.81 -8.44
C THR A 325 0.00 -7.72 -7.44
N VAL A 326 0.97 -7.31 -6.62
CA VAL A 326 0.86 -6.21 -5.67
C VAL A 326 2.03 -5.28 -5.95
N GLY A 327 1.75 -4.17 -6.63
CA GLY A 327 2.75 -3.14 -6.89
C GLY A 327 3.12 -2.36 -5.63
N ASP A 328 4.39 -2.00 -5.47
CA ASP A 328 4.81 -0.98 -4.50
C ASP A 328 4.61 0.39 -5.16
N SER A 329 3.52 1.09 -4.80
CA SER A 329 3.19 2.41 -5.38
C SER A 329 4.34 3.43 -5.27
N ARG A 330 5.28 3.21 -4.34
CA ARG A 330 6.46 4.08 -4.15
C ARG A 330 7.54 3.88 -5.21
N MET A 331 7.53 2.76 -5.93
CA MET A 331 8.54 2.49 -6.96
C MET A 331 8.24 3.22 -8.27
N HIS A 332 6.97 3.34 -8.65
CA HIS A 332 6.55 4.15 -9.79
C HIS A 332 6.97 5.62 -9.58
N GLU A 333 6.75 6.17 -8.38
CA GLU A 333 7.22 7.51 -7.99
C GLU A 333 8.75 7.67 -8.04
N ARG A 334 9.51 6.61 -7.72
CA ARG A 334 10.99 6.63 -7.81
C ARG A 334 11.52 6.49 -9.23
N MET A 335 10.84 5.75 -10.11
CA MET A 335 11.20 5.66 -11.53
C MET A 335 10.91 6.98 -12.26
N LEU A 336 9.82 7.68 -11.92
CA LEU A 336 9.52 9.01 -12.44
C LEU A 336 10.56 10.08 -12.05
N MET A 337 11.41 9.81 -11.05
CA MET A 337 12.49 10.70 -10.62
C MET A 337 13.81 10.46 -11.38
N LEU A 338 13.90 9.42 -12.23
CA LEU A 338 15.04 9.22 -13.13
C LEU A 338 14.82 10.07 -14.39
N GLY A 339 15.82 10.89 -14.77
CA GLY A 339 15.67 11.87 -15.84
C GLY A 339 15.28 11.28 -17.21
N PRO A 340 14.76 12.09 -18.14
CA PRO A 340 14.20 11.63 -19.43
C PRO A 340 15.15 10.78 -20.27
N ALA A 341 16.46 11.04 -20.16
CA ALA A 341 17.50 10.30 -20.88
C ALA A 341 17.73 8.87 -20.35
N GLN A 342 17.45 8.60 -19.06
CA GLN A 342 17.45 7.24 -18.50
C GLN A 342 16.11 6.55 -18.73
N ALA A 343 15.00 7.30 -18.71
CA ALA A 343 13.67 6.77 -19.02
C ALA A 343 13.61 6.21 -20.46
N GLN A 344 14.18 6.88 -21.46
CA GLN A 344 14.17 6.42 -22.87
C GLN A 344 15.06 5.19 -23.15
N VAL A 345 16.08 4.91 -22.33
CA VAL A 345 16.89 3.68 -22.46
C VAL A 345 16.24 2.52 -21.70
N GLN A 346 15.27 2.81 -20.82
CA GLN A 346 14.49 1.84 -20.05
C GLN A 346 13.03 1.68 -20.51
N THR A 347 12.59 2.28 -21.62
CA THR A 347 11.19 2.16 -22.13
C THR A 347 10.78 0.74 -22.56
N LYS A 348 11.65 -0.27 -22.42
CA LYS A 348 11.28 -1.69 -22.40
C LYS A 348 11.56 -2.28 -21.01
N VAL A 349 11.04 -1.68 -19.95
CA VAL A 349 10.99 -2.39 -18.67
C VAL A 349 9.98 -3.52 -18.86
N THR A 350 10.47 -4.72 -19.15
CA THR A 350 9.66 -5.94 -19.07
C THR A 350 9.29 -6.11 -17.59
N THR A 351 8.02 -5.87 -17.28
CA THR A 351 7.43 -6.22 -15.98
C THR A 351 7.55 -7.73 -15.76
N PHE A 352 7.33 -8.21 -14.53
CA PHE A 352 7.25 -9.65 -14.29
C PHE A 352 6.26 -10.32 -15.25
N VAL A 353 5.12 -9.68 -15.45
CA VAL A 353 4.04 -10.25 -16.25
C VAL A 353 4.41 -10.31 -17.73
N ASP A 354 5.19 -9.35 -18.24
CA ASP A 354 5.73 -9.42 -19.62
C ASP A 354 6.68 -10.61 -19.80
N VAL A 355 7.52 -10.88 -18.79
CA VAL A 355 8.41 -12.04 -18.81
C VAL A 355 7.60 -13.34 -18.76
N VAL A 356 6.58 -13.41 -17.89
CA VAL A 356 5.67 -14.56 -17.83
C VAL A 356 4.98 -14.78 -19.18
N ALA A 357 4.42 -13.72 -19.78
CA ALA A 357 3.79 -13.78 -21.09
C ALA A 357 4.75 -14.30 -22.17
N GLY A 358 6.03 -13.93 -22.12
CA GLY A 358 7.06 -14.36 -23.07
C GLY A 358 7.47 -15.84 -22.96
N ILE A 359 7.45 -16.43 -21.75
CA ILE A 359 7.86 -17.82 -21.52
C ILE A 359 6.70 -18.83 -21.62
N THR A 360 5.46 -18.36 -21.50
CA THR A 360 4.26 -19.18 -21.65
C THR A 360 3.82 -19.21 -23.12
N ARG A 361 3.81 -20.40 -23.75
CA ARG A 361 3.34 -20.60 -25.14
C ARG A 361 2.20 -21.61 -25.29
N ASN A 362 1.74 -22.20 -24.18
CA ASN A 362 0.75 -23.29 -24.14
C ASN A 362 -0.49 -22.96 -23.29
N LEU A 363 -0.75 -21.68 -23.01
CA LEU A 363 -1.87 -21.27 -22.17
C LEU A 363 -3.22 -21.51 -22.85
N GLU A 364 -4.16 -22.09 -22.13
CA GLU A 364 -5.57 -22.24 -22.50
C GLU A 364 -6.45 -21.19 -21.80
N SER A 365 -5.99 -20.66 -20.66
CA SER A 365 -6.66 -19.57 -19.93
C SER A 365 -5.71 -18.72 -19.09
N VAL A 366 -5.96 -17.42 -19.02
CA VAL A 366 -5.17 -16.45 -18.25
C VAL A 366 -6.09 -15.51 -17.48
N TYR A 367 -5.84 -15.38 -16.17
CA TYR A 367 -6.39 -14.35 -15.32
C TYR A 367 -5.25 -13.58 -14.68
N VAL A 368 -5.09 -12.31 -15.01
CA VAL A 368 -4.09 -11.43 -14.40
C VAL A 368 -4.82 -10.29 -13.71
N LYS A 369 -4.41 -9.98 -12.48
CA LYS A 369 -4.83 -8.79 -11.76
C LYS A 369 -3.60 -8.03 -11.28
N THR A 370 -3.27 -6.96 -11.98
CA THR A 370 -2.27 -5.97 -11.65
C THR A 370 -2.85 -4.89 -10.74
N ARG A 371 -2.00 -3.97 -10.27
CA ARG A 371 -2.41 -2.84 -9.42
C ARG A 371 -2.59 -1.53 -10.22
N GLU A 372 -2.04 -1.46 -11.43
CA GLU A 372 -2.03 -0.26 -12.26
C GLU A 372 -3.03 -0.45 -13.41
N ASP A 373 -4.00 0.45 -13.56
CA ASP A 373 -5.04 0.40 -14.61
C ASP A 373 -4.48 0.68 -16.03
N GLU A 374 -3.15 0.72 -16.21
CA GLU A 374 -2.51 1.09 -17.45
C GLU A 374 -1.95 -0.14 -18.17
N GLY A 375 -2.62 -0.53 -19.27
CA GLY A 375 -2.08 -1.48 -20.24
C GLY A 375 -2.73 -2.87 -20.27
N SER A 376 -3.92 -3.07 -19.68
CA SER A 376 -4.61 -4.37 -19.69
C SER A 376 -4.84 -4.93 -21.09
N GLU A 377 -5.15 -4.07 -22.08
CA GLU A 377 -5.23 -4.48 -23.49
C GLU A 377 -3.88 -4.92 -24.04
N ALA A 378 -2.82 -4.13 -23.85
CA ALA A 378 -1.48 -4.43 -24.38
C ALA A 378 -0.93 -5.74 -23.80
N LEU A 379 -1.09 -5.93 -22.49
CA LEU A 379 -0.69 -7.14 -21.78
C LEU A 379 -1.50 -8.35 -22.24
N GLY A 380 -2.82 -8.20 -22.37
CA GLY A 380 -3.69 -9.24 -22.91
C GLY A 380 -3.32 -9.64 -24.34
N ARG A 381 -2.98 -8.67 -25.19
CA ARG A 381 -2.46 -8.93 -26.55
C ARG A 381 -1.12 -9.66 -26.52
N ALA A 382 -0.21 -9.31 -25.61
CA ALA A 382 1.06 -10.01 -25.47
C ALA A 382 0.86 -11.51 -25.13
N PHE A 383 -0.07 -11.83 -24.22
CA PHE A 383 -0.42 -13.23 -23.93
C PHE A 383 -0.99 -13.94 -25.16
N LEU A 384 -1.91 -13.30 -25.89
CA LEU A 384 -2.48 -13.86 -27.11
C LEU A 384 -1.43 -14.08 -28.20
N GLU A 385 -0.51 -13.12 -28.37
CA GLU A 385 0.54 -13.20 -29.37
C GLU A 385 1.54 -14.33 -29.10
N ASN A 386 1.87 -14.59 -27.83
CA ASN A 386 2.77 -15.67 -27.45
C ASN A 386 2.09 -17.05 -27.38
N ASN A 387 0.75 -17.10 -27.28
CA ASN A 387 -0.03 -18.33 -27.11
C ASN A 387 -1.08 -18.55 -28.23
N LYS A 388 -0.82 -18.04 -29.46
CA LYS A 388 -1.79 -18.06 -30.59
C LYS A 388 -2.40 -19.42 -30.91
N ALA A 389 -1.68 -20.51 -30.62
CA ALA A 389 -2.12 -21.87 -30.95
C ALA A 389 -3.10 -22.48 -29.91
N THR A 390 -3.11 -21.96 -28.68
CA THR A 390 -3.75 -22.61 -27.52
C THR A 390 -4.69 -21.68 -26.76
N LEU A 391 -4.40 -20.38 -26.71
CA LEU A 391 -5.15 -19.41 -25.93
C LEU A 391 -6.30 -18.81 -26.74
N VAL A 392 -7.53 -19.13 -26.33
CA VAL A 392 -8.74 -18.49 -26.89
C VAL A 392 -8.86 -17.09 -26.30
N PRO A 393 -9.12 -16.04 -27.11
CA PRO A 393 -9.24 -14.66 -26.61
C PRO A 393 -10.23 -14.50 -25.46
N ALA A 394 -11.38 -15.16 -25.52
CA ALA A 394 -12.39 -15.14 -24.47
C ALA A 394 -11.92 -15.68 -23.10
N ASN A 395 -10.79 -16.39 -23.03
CA ASN A 395 -10.21 -16.91 -21.79
C ASN A 395 -9.09 -16.02 -21.22
N VAL A 396 -8.89 -14.83 -21.77
CA VAL A 396 -7.94 -13.83 -21.27
C VAL A 396 -8.71 -12.77 -20.50
N ILE A 397 -8.41 -12.66 -19.20
CA ILE A 397 -8.92 -11.61 -18.32
C ILE A 397 -7.72 -10.91 -17.69
N VAL A 398 -7.65 -9.59 -17.82
CA VAL A 398 -6.60 -8.74 -17.26
C VAL A 398 -7.28 -7.57 -16.55
N ASP A 399 -7.11 -7.44 -15.24
CA ASP A 399 -7.69 -6.36 -14.43
C ASP A 399 -9.21 -6.24 -14.50
N GLY A 400 -9.88 -7.35 -14.78
CA GLY A 400 -11.33 -7.40 -14.97
C GLY A 400 -11.78 -7.09 -16.41
N ASP A 401 -10.89 -6.56 -17.24
CA ASP A 401 -11.05 -6.45 -18.70
C ASP A 401 -10.70 -7.78 -19.40
N GLY A 402 -11.02 -7.92 -20.67
CA GLY A 402 -10.64 -9.10 -21.44
C GLY A 402 -10.96 -8.97 -22.92
N PHE A 403 -11.11 -10.10 -23.61
CA PHE A 403 -11.46 -10.14 -25.04
C PHE A 403 -12.72 -10.98 -25.28
N ASP A 404 -13.46 -10.70 -26.34
CA ASP A 404 -14.54 -11.57 -26.82
C ASP A 404 -13.99 -12.72 -27.69
N ASP A 405 -14.88 -13.55 -28.24
CA ASP A 405 -14.49 -14.71 -29.06
C ASP A 405 -13.80 -14.27 -30.38
N GLU A 406 -14.08 -13.05 -30.84
CA GLU A 406 -13.50 -12.41 -32.02
C GLU A 406 -12.13 -11.77 -31.76
N GLY A 407 -11.69 -11.72 -30.49
CA GLY A 407 -10.43 -11.09 -30.10
C GLY A 407 -10.49 -9.55 -30.03
N VAL A 408 -11.69 -8.98 -29.97
CA VAL A 408 -11.91 -7.56 -29.69
C VAL A 408 -11.82 -7.33 -28.19
N PHE A 409 -11.12 -6.26 -27.80
CA PHE A 409 -10.97 -5.91 -26.39
C PHE A 409 -12.30 -5.42 -25.81
N VAL A 410 -12.69 -5.97 -24.67
CA VAL A 410 -13.94 -5.67 -23.97
C VAL A 410 -13.63 -5.21 -22.54
N PRO A 411 -13.81 -3.92 -22.23
CA PRO A 411 -13.70 -3.43 -20.87
C PRO A 411 -14.75 -4.06 -19.94
N ASP A 412 -14.42 -4.25 -18.67
CA ASP A 412 -15.26 -4.82 -17.61
C ASP A 412 -15.82 -6.23 -17.97
N LEU A 413 -15.08 -7.03 -18.75
CA LEU A 413 -15.55 -8.35 -19.20
C LEU A 413 -15.86 -9.29 -18.03
N GLU A 414 -15.03 -9.32 -16.98
CA GLU A 414 -15.25 -10.17 -15.81
C GLU A 414 -16.59 -9.83 -15.13
N ARG A 415 -16.86 -8.53 -14.94
CA ARG A 415 -18.12 -8.05 -14.38
C ARG A 415 -19.31 -8.40 -15.26
N LYS A 416 -19.18 -8.22 -16.59
CA LYS A 416 -20.22 -8.60 -17.57
C LYS A 416 -20.50 -10.11 -17.53
N LYS A 417 -19.47 -10.96 -17.48
CA LYS A 417 -19.61 -12.42 -17.35
C LYS A 417 -20.27 -12.80 -16.03
N ALA A 418 -19.87 -12.19 -14.91
CA ALA A 418 -20.49 -12.43 -13.61
C ALA A 418 -21.98 -12.02 -13.60
N LEU A 419 -22.32 -10.88 -14.22
CA LEU A 419 -23.71 -10.45 -14.38
C LEU A 419 -24.52 -11.40 -15.28
N ALA A 420 -23.95 -11.83 -16.41
CA ALA A 420 -24.60 -12.78 -17.31
C ALA A 420 -24.84 -14.15 -16.64
N LEU A 421 -23.87 -14.63 -15.84
CA LEU A 421 -24.02 -15.86 -15.07
C LEU A 421 -25.10 -15.72 -13.98
N LYS A 422 -25.13 -14.61 -13.24
CA LYS A 422 -26.20 -14.30 -12.27
C LYS A 422 -27.56 -14.23 -12.95
N GLN A 423 -27.65 -13.59 -14.12
CA GLN A 423 -28.87 -13.50 -14.92
C GLN A 423 -29.34 -14.90 -15.36
N LYS A 424 -28.43 -15.73 -15.87
CA LYS A 424 -28.73 -17.11 -16.29
C LYS A 424 -29.19 -17.99 -15.11
N LEU A 425 -28.53 -17.91 -13.97
CA LEU A 425 -28.93 -18.61 -12.74
C LEU A 425 -30.30 -18.14 -12.27
N TRP A 426 -30.57 -16.84 -12.33
CA TRP A 426 -31.88 -16.29 -12.03
C TRP A 426 -32.96 -16.80 -12.98
N GLU A 427 -32.70 -16.84 -14.30
CA GLU A 427 -33.62 -17.38 -15.29
C GLU A 427 -33.90 -18.87 -15.09
N GLN A 428 -32.88 -19.67 -14.76
CA GLN A 428 -33.04 -21.08 -14.40
C GLN A 428 -33.88 -21.26 -13.15
N ASN A 429 -33.59 -20.50 -12.08
CA ASN A 429 -34.37 -20.55 -10.85
C ASN A 429 -35.82 -20.13 -11.08
N ARG A 430 -36.04 -19.10 -11.91
CA ARG A 430 -37.38 -18.68 -12.31
C ARG A 430 -38.09 -19.76 -13.12
N GLY A 431 -37.41 -20.42 -14.05
CA GLY A 431 -37.96 -21.56 -14.80
C GLY A 431 -38.38 -22.71 -13.88
N ASN A 432 -37.55 -23.03 -12.89
CA ASN A 432 -37.85 -24.06 -11.89
C ASN A 432 -39.05 -23.67 -11.00
N LEU A 433 -39.15 -22.40 -10.60
CA LEU A 433 -40.28 -21.88 -9.81
C LEU A 433 -41.59 -21.82 -10.61
N MET A 434 -41.52 -21.47 -11.90
CA MET A 434 -42.67 -21.48 -12.81
C MET A 434 -43.15 -22.91 -13.12
N ALA A 435 -42.25 -23.90 -13.11
CA ALA A 435 -42.58 -25.32 -13.26
C ALA A 435 -43.23 -25.92 -11.99
N SER A 436 -42.98 -25.35 -10.80
CA SER A 436 -43.64 -25.74 -9.55
C SER A 436 -44.93 -24.95 -9.31
N ASN A 437 -46.03 -25.37 -9.96
CA ASN A 437 -47.43 -24.98 -9.72
C ASN A 437 -47.70 -23.54 -9.19
N ASN A 438 -47.97 -22.64 -10.13
CA ASN A 438 -48.85 -21.45 -10.10
C ASN A 438 -49.59 -21.12 -8.79
N LYS A 439 -48.87 -20.62 -7.78
CA LYS A 439 -49.42 -19.59 -6.90
C LYS A 439 -48.50 -18.39 -6.99
N GLN A 440 -49.03 -17.27 -7.49
CA GLN A 440 -48.38 -15.96 -7.38
C GLN A 440 -47.85 -15.81 -5.95
N SER A 441 -46.57 -15.44 -5.85
CA SER A 441 -45.98 -15.14 -4.56
C SER A 441 -46.85 -14.08 -3.86
N PRO A 442 -47.21 -14.25 -2.57
CA PRO A 442 -47.97 -13.24 -1.84
C PRO A 442 -47.35 -11.84 -1.92
N LEU A 443 -46.02 -11.76 -2.08
CA LEU A 443 -45.30 -10.50 -2.26
C LEU A 443 -45.63 -9.80 -3.58
N GLU A 444 -45.94 -10.54 -4.65
CA GLU A 444 -46.32 -9.96 -5.95
C GLU A 444 -47.74 -9.39 -5.96
N THR A 445 -48.55 -9.72 -4.94
CA THR A 445 -49.90 -9.16 -4.73
C THR A 445 -49.92 -7.95 -3.81
N LEU A 446 -48.77 -7.56 -3.25
CA LEU A 446 -48.68 -6.39 -2.36
C LEU A 446 -48.83 -5.09 -3.15
N GLN A 447 -49.54 -4.12 -2.57
CA GLN A 447 -49.67 -2.81 -3.18
C GLN A 447 -48.32 -2.07 -3.22
N PRO A 448 -48.05 -1.25 -4.25
CA PRO A 448 -46.78 -0.53 -4.43
C PRO A 448 -46.32 0.26 -3.21
N ASP A 449 -47.26 0.82 -2.43
CA ASP A 449 -46.94 1.63 -1.24
C ASP A 449 -46.43 0.77 -0.06
N ILE A 450 -46.93 -0.47 0.07
CA ILE A 450 -46.44 -1.42 1.08
C ILE A 450 -45.06 -1.89 0.67
N LEU A 451 -44.86 -2.16 -0.62
CA LEU A 451 -43.56 -2.51 -1.18
C LEU A 451 -42.52 -1.41 -0.96
N PHE A 452 -42.89 -0.16 -1.19
CA PHE A 452 -42.02 0.99 -0.91
C PHE A 452 -41.64 1.10 0.56
N LYS A 453 -42.57 0.82 1.48
CA LYS A 453 -42.25 0.76 2.92
C LYS A 453 -41.31 -0.39 3.25
N VAL A 454 -41.54 -1.59 2.71
CA VAL A 454 -40.67 -2.75 2.95
C VAL A 454 -39.25 -2.48 2.45
N THR A 455 -39.11 -1.89 1.26
CA THR A 455 -37.79 -1.58 0.68
C THR A 455 -37.06 -0.48 1.44
N SER A 456 -37.78 0.37 2.18
CA SER A 456 -37.18 1.36 3.07
C SER A 456 -36.45 0.80 4.28
N PHE A 457 -36.75 -0.45 4.65
CA PHE A 457 -36.08 -1.17 5.73
C PHE A 457 -34.94 -2.08 5.25
N LEU A 458 -34.73 -2.20 3.93
CA LEU A 458 -33.67 -3.04 3.37
C LEU A 458 -32.37 -2.25 3.22
N GLU A 459 -31.24 -2.96 3.36
CA GLU A 459 -29.93 -2.43 2.99
C GLU A 459 -29.82 -2.31 1.46
N LYS A 460 -28.83 -1.54 0.98
CA LYS A 460 -28.67 -1.23 -0.45
C LYS A 460 -28.44 -2.48 -1.30
N CYS A 461 -27.68 -3.44 -0.78
CA CYS A 461 -27.44 -4.75 -1.41
C CYS A 461 -28.71 -5.61 -1.48
N ASP A 462 -29.50 -5.65 -0.40
CA ASP A 462 -30.74 -6.44 -0.33
C ASP A 462 -31.84 -5.84 -1.21
N SER A 463 -31.91 -4.52 -1.30
CA SER A 463 -32.83 -3.81 -2.20
C SER A 463 -32.54 -4.15 -3.66
N PHE A 464 -31.26 -4.27 -4.04
CA PHE A 464 -30.85 -4.66 -5.39
C PHE A 464 -31.17 -6.13 -5.67
N ASN A 465 -30.90 -7.03 -4.73
CA ASN A 465 -31.28 -8.45 -4.84
C ASN A 465 -32.81 -8.62 -4.95
N LEU A 466 -33.59 -7.79 -4.25
CA LEU A 466 -35.05 -7.78 -4.33
C LEU A 466 -35.54 -7.30 -5.72
N ILE A 467 -34.93 -6.26 -6.30
CA ILE A 467 -35.20 -5.82 -7.68
C ILE A 467 -34.97 -6.96 -8.66
N LEU A 468 -33.85 -7.67 -8.51
CA LEU A 468 -33.52 -8.80 -9.37
C LEU A 468 -34.52 -9.96 -9.21
N SER A 469 -35.15 -10.11 -8.05
CA SER A 469 -36.07 -11.21 -7.78
C SER A 469 -37.42 -11.13 -8.52
N SER A 470 -37.96 -9.94 -8.82
CA SER A 470 -39.20 -9.76 -9.60
C SER A 470 -39.32 -8.38 -10.26
N LYS A 471 -39.80 -8.33 -11.51
CA LYS A 471 -40.04 -7.08 -12.26
C LYS A 471 -41.07 -6.17 -11.58
N ASN A 472 -42.00 -6.74 -10.81
CA ASN A 472 -43.03 -5.96 -10.11
C ASN A 472 -42.45 -5.09 -8.97
N PHE A 473 -41.24 -5.38 -8.50
CA PHE A 473 -40.56 -4.59 -7.46
C PHE A 473 -39.68 -3.49 -8.04
N GLN A 474 -39.47 -3.47 -9.36
CA GLN A 474 -38.57 -2.54 -10.02
C GLN A 474 -38.96 -1.08 -9.73
N ASP A 475 -40.23 -0.71 -9.96
CA ASP A 475 -40.70 0.67 -9.77
C ASP A 475 -40.64 1.16 -8.33
N ALA A 476 -41.03 0.32 -7.36
CA ALA A 476 -41.03 0.67 -5.93
C ALA A 476 -39.61 0.78 -5.37
N CYS A 477 -38.72 -0.17 -5.71
CA CYS A 477 -37.33 -0.13 -5.28
C CYS A 477 -36.50 0.95 -6.01
N TYR A 478 -36.77 1.22 -7.30
CA TYR A 478 -36.10 2.31 -8.03
C TYR A 478 -36.39 3.67 -7.40
N ARG A 479 -37.67 3.94 -7.06
CA ARG A 479 -38.04 5.18 -6.35
C ARG A 479 -37.30 5.33 -5.02
N HIS A 480 -37.12 4.24 -4.27
CA HIS A 480 -36.44 4.30 -2.98
C HIS A 480 -34.91 4.44 -3.10
N ASN A 481 -34.28 3.73 -4.04
CA ASN A 481 -32.85 3.82 -4.30
C ASN A 481 -32.42 5.21 -4.80
N TRP A 482 -33.26 5.88 -5.60
CA TRP A 482 -33.02 7.27 -6.01
C TRP A 482 -33.11 8.27 -4.84
N PHE A 483 -34.00 8.04 -3.87
CA PHE A 483 -34.10 8.88 -2.68
C PHE A 483 -32.87 8.77 -1.75
N ARG A 484 -32.19 7.61 -1.75
CA ARG A 484 -30.96 7.37 -0.98
C ARG A 484 -29.66 7.67 -1.75
N LEU A 485 -29.72 7.90 -3.06
CA LEU A 485 -28.59 8.37 -3.86
C LEU A 485 -28.38 9.89 -3.62
N GLY A 486 -27.89 10.23 -2.43
CA GLY A 486 -27.14 11.47 -2.26
C GLY A 486 -25.84 11.35 -3.04
N PHE A 487 -25.66 12.18 -4.06
CA PHE A 487 -24.45 12.20 -4.89
C PHE A 487 -23.23 12.63 -4.05
N ASN A 488 -22.46 11.65 -3.61
CA ASN A 488 -21.04 11.81 -3.28
C ASN A 488 -20.27 10.73 -4.03
N ASN A 489 -19.31 11.18 -4.82
CA ASN A 489 -18.34 10.45 -5.64
C ASN A 489 -18.81 10.01 -7.03
N SER A 490 -18.26 10.74 -7.99
CA SER A 490 -18.21 10.57 -9.43
C SER A 490 -17.35 9.37 -9.86
N SER A 491 -17.97 8.40 -10.50
CA SER A 491 -17.49 7.79 -11.75
C SER A 491 -18.55 6.83 -12.29
N LEU A 492 -18.66 6.76 -13.62
CA LEU A 492 -19.50 5.89 -14.46
C LEU A 492 -20.95 6.36 -14.67
N ILE A 493 -21.22 6.80 -15.90
CA ILE A 493 -21.97 6.05 -16.93
C ILE A 493 -21.68 6.71 -18.28
N SER A 494 -21.04 5.97 -19.17
CA SER A 494 -21.13 6.17 -20.62
C SER A 494 -22.33 5.37 -21.10
N HIS A 495 -23.31 6.04 -21.72
CA HIS A 495 -23.94 5.53 -22.93
C HIS A 495 -24.90 6.56 -23.53
N ASP A 496 -24.74 6.77 -24.83
CA ASP A 496 -25.78 7.21 -25.74
C ASP A 496 -27.09 6.43 -25.52
N ASP A 497 -28.22 7.09 -25.78
CA ASP A 497 -29.62 6.65 -25.61
C ASP A 497 -30.25 6.84 -24.22
N LEU A 498 -30.70 8.06 -23.94
CA LEU A 498 -32.03 8.28 -23.36
C LEU A 498 -32.53 9.72 -23.56
N VAL A 499 -33.54 9.83 -24.41
CA VAL A 499 -34.32 11.03 -24.74
C VAL A 499 -34.81 11.75 -23.48
N ILE A 500 -34.37 12.99 -23.29
CA ILE A 500 -34.76 13.87 -22.18
C ILE A 500 -36.22 14.29 -22.35
N HIS A 501 -37.13 13.66 -21.60
CA HIS A 501 -38.45 14.22 -21.32
C HIS A 501 -38.39 15.11 -20.08
N LYS A 502 -38.76 16.37 -20.32
CA LYS A 502 -39.19 17.43 -19.39
C LYS A 502 -39.44 16.98 -17.95
N THR A 503 -38.66 17.51 -16.99
CA THR A 503 -39.09 18.40 -15.89
C THR A 503 -38.02 18.40 -14.79
N LEU A 504 -37.00 19.23 -14.94
CA LEU A 504 -36.15 19.69 -13.83
C LEU A 504 -36.46 21.16 -13.59
N ALA A 505 -37.64 21.40 -13.02
CA ALA A 505 -37.99 22.68 -12.45
C ALA A 505 -37.40 22.74 -11.03
N GLN A 506 -36.61 23.79 -10.77
CA GLN A 506 -36.09 24.26 -9.48
C GLN A 506 -34.75 23.70 -8.98
N LEU A 507 -33.62 24.17 -9.53
CA LEU A 507 -32.33 24.21 -8.79
C LEU A 507 -31.50 25.48 -9.11
N GLU A 508 -30.70 25.91 -8.13
CA GLU A 508 -30.11 27.25 -7.91
C GLU A 508 -28.58 27.25 -7.62
N SER A 509 -27.70 26.77 -8.52
CA SER A 509 -26.27 26.52 -8.17
C SER A 509 -25.19 27.11 -9.11
N PRO A 510 -23.89 27.23 -8.68
CA PRO A 510 -22.75 27.84 -9.40
C PRO A 510 -22.12 27.02 -10.55
N ILE A 511 -21.25 27.64 -11.37
CA ILE A 511 -20.48 27.02 -12.48
C ILE A 511 -19.04 26.69 -12.02
N HIS A 512 -18.57 25.46 -12.27
CA HIS A 512 -17.25 24.97 -11.85
C HIS A 512 -16.36 24.61 -13.04
N ILE A 513 -15.19 25.23 -13.20
CA ILE A 513 -14.20 24.89 -14.25
C ILE A 513 -12.96 24.32 -13.57
N ARG A 514 -12.65 23.05 -13.86
CA ARG A 514 -11.49 22.33 -13.35
C ARG A 514 -10.44 22.19 -14.46
N TRP A 515 -9.18 22.38 -14.12
CA TRP A 515 -8.08 22.12 -15.03
C TRP A 515 -7.02 21.34 -14.28
N SER A 516 -6.62 20.19 -14.82
CA SER A 516 -5.62 19.29 -14.24
C SER A 516 -4.76 18.76 -15.39
N PRO A 517 -3.43 18.70 -15.32
CA PRO A 517 -2.66 18.14 -16.42
C PRO A 517 -2.73 16.62 -16.42
N GLY A 518 -3.15 16.04 -17.54
CA GLY A 518 -2.91 14.64 -17.91
C GLY A 518 -2.22 14.59 -19.27
N ILE A 519 -1.17 13.77 -19.39
CA ILE A 519 -0.55 13.46 -20.68
C ILE A 519 -1.47 12.46 -21.38
N GLN A 520 -2.26 12.92 -22.35
CA GLN A 520 -2.93 12.03 -23.29
C GLN A 520 -2.81 12.61 -24.70
N ASP A 521 -2.26 11.80 -25.60
CA ASP A 521 -2.28 12.05 -27.04
C ASP A 521 -3.66 11.64 -27.59
N GLY A 522 -4.47 12.64 -27.91
CA GLY A 522 -5.78 12.44 -28.56
C GLY A 522 -6.77 13.56 -28.21
N VAL A 523 -7.65 13.91 -29.15
CA VAL A 523 -8.74 14.88 -28.91
C VAL A 523 -9.89 14.15 -28.20
N PRO A 524 -10.25 14.48 -26.95
CA PRO A 524 -11.37 13.84 -26.28
C PRO A 524 -12.72 14.17 -26.97
N PRO A 525 -13.67 13.21 -27.04
CA PRO A 525 -15.02 13.43 -27.59
C PRO A 525 -15.78 14.59 -26.95
N GLU A 526 -15.47 14.89 -25.68
CA GLU A 526 -16.12 15.90 -24.82
C GLU A 526 -16.04 17.33 -25.37
N PHE A 527 -14.97 17.67 -26.13
CA PHE A 527 -14.82 19.00 -26.74
C PHE A 527 -15.87 19.28 -27.83
N SER A 528 -16.30 18.25 -28.54
CA SER A 528 -17.31 18.36 -29.60
C SER A 528 -18.69 18.66 -29.02
N VAL A 529 -19.02 17.98 -27.91
CA VAL A 529 -20.28 18.13 -27.17
C VAL A 529 -20.37 19.49 -26.51
N LEU A 530 -19.28 19.96 -25.89
CA LEU A 530 -19.22 21.28 -25.27
C LEU A 530 -19.40 22.40 -26.30
N ARG A 531 -18.70 22.32 -27.43
CA ARG A 531 -18.81 23.32 -28.50
C ARG A 531 -20.24 23.44 -29.01
N ALA A 532 -20.87 22.29 -29.31
CA ALA A 532 -22.26 22.25 -29.75
C ALA A 532 -23.22 22.85 -28.69
N THR A 533 -23.00 22.53 -27.41
CA THR A 533 -23.80 23.05 -26.29
C THR A 533 -23.66 24.57 -26.16
N LEU A 534 -22.43 25.10 -26.21
CA LEU A 534 -22.18 26.54 -26.09
C LEU A 534 -22.65 27.33 -27.32
N GLU A 535 -22.52 26.78 -28.53
CA GLU A 535 -23.06 27.40 -29.75
C GLU A 535 -24.61 27.42 -29.72
N ALA A 536 -25.26 26.34 -29.27
CA ALA A 536 -26.72 26.28 -29.11
C ALA A 536 -27.23 27.30 -28.06
N ILE A 537 -26.50 27.53 -26.96
CA ILE A 537 -26.81 28.57 -25.98
C ILE A 537 -26.66 29.97 -26.59
N LYS A 538 -25.56 30.20 -27.33
CA LYS A 538 -25.28 31.49 -27.99
C LYS A 538 -26.36 31.87 -29.00
N ASN A 539 -26.93 30.88 -29.68
CA ASN A 539 -27.98 31.05 -30.69
C ASN A 539 -29.39 31.14 -30.09
N GLY A 540 -29.54 30.90 -28.78
CA GLY A 540 -30.84 30.93 -28.10
C GLY A 540 -31.66 29.64 -28.23
N ASP A 541 -31.07 28.58 -28.80
CA ASP A 541 -31.72 27.29 -29.07
C ASP A 541 -31.97 26.47 -27.79
N ILE A 542 -31.20 26.74 -26.73
CA ILE A 542 -31.34 26.14 -25.40
C ILE A 542 -31.38 27.25 -24.36
N ARG A 543 -32.37 27.22 -23.44
CA ARG A 543 -32.30 28.06 -22.22
C ARG A 543 -31.07 27.62 -21.43
N GLY A 544 -30.10 28.52 -21.27
CA GLY A 544 -28.75 28.19 -20.81
C GLY A 544 -28.71 27.22 -19.61
N PRO A 545 -27.87 26.18 -19.64
CA PRO A 545 -27.65 25.31 -18.51
C PRO A 545 -27.10 26.15 -17.35
N LYS A 546 -27.64 25.93 -16.16
CA LYS A 546 -27.18 26.59 -14.93
C LYS A 546 -25.86 26.02 -14.39
N HIS A 547 -25.41 24.90 -14.97
CA HIS A 547 -24.22 24.17 -14.57
C HIS A 547 -23.45 23.79 -15.84
N ILE A 548 -22.21 24.27 -15.97
CA ILE A 548 -21.27 23.78 -16.97
C ILE A 548 -20.01 23.42 -16.18
N GLU A 549 -19.70 22.12 -16.13
CA GLU A 549 -18.43 21.67 -15.61
C GLU A 549 -17.46 21.50 -16.79
N LEU A 550 -16.35 22.22 -16.75
CA LEU A 550 -15.31 22.15 -17.79
C LEU A 550 -14.07 21.54 -17.17
N ASN A 551 -13.71 20.32 -17.58
CA ASN A 551 -12.44 19.70 -17.21
C ASN A 551 -11.50 19.75 -18.42
N LEU A 552 -10.53 20.68 -18.44
CA LEU A 552 -9.72 20.96 -19.64
C LEU A 552 -8.41 20.12 -19.69
N THR A 553 -8.40 18.90 -19.19
CA THR A 553 -7.19 18.16 -18.74
C THR A 553 -6.07 17.87 -19.75
N SER A 554 -6.21 18.23 -21.02
CA SER A 554 -5.36 17.76 -22.13
C SER A 554 -4.55 18.85 -22.84
N TYR A 555 -3.96 19.81 -22.11
CA TYR A 555 -3.17 20.89 -22.73
C TYR A 555 -1.69 20.86 -22.33
N GLN A 556 -0.81 20.76 -23.34
CA GLN A 556 0.54 21.35 -23.33
C GLN A 556 0.64 22.31 -24.54
N PRO A 557 1.10 23.55 -24.36
CA PRO A 557 1.56 24.35 -25.47
C PRO A 557 2.80 23.68 -26.07
N ASP A 558 2.74 23.33 -27.35
CA ASP A 558 3.92 22.93 -28.10
C ASP A 558 4.75 24.19 -28.42
N ASP A 559 5.62 24.57 -27.49
CA ASP A 559 6.62 25.65 -27.68
C ASP A 559 7.71 25.25 -28.72
N SER A 560 7.63 24.05 -29.33
CA SER A 560 8.67 23.55 -30.24
C SER A 560 8.59 24.10 -31.68
N VAL A 561 7.56 24.88 -32.03
CA VAL A 561 7.36 25.35 -33.41
C VAL A 561 8.29 26.52 -33.80
N GLU A 562 8.87 27.27 -32.85
CA GLU A 562 9.69 28.45 -33.20
C GLU A 562 11.22 28.32 -33.12
N ARG A 563 11.78 27.17 -32.69
CA ARG A 563 13.25 27.00 -32.70
C ARG A 563 13.71 25.59 -33.03
N LYS A 564 13.80 25.27 -34.33
CA LYS A 564 14.76 24.26 -34.81
C LYS A 564 15.99 24.96 -35.42
N PRO A 565 17.15 24.98 -34.77
CA PRO A 565 18.42 25.06 -35.48
C PRO A 565 18.62 23.72 -36.20
N SER A 566 18.88 23.78 -37.50
CA SER A 566 19.10 22.61 -38.37
C SER A 566 20.19 21.67 -37.84
N GLN A 567 19.81 20.41 -37.58
CA GLN A 567 20.71 19.28 -37.34
C GLN A 567 21.40 18.84 -38.64
N TRP A 568 22.47 19.51 -39.09
CA TRP A 568 23.33 18.98 -40.17
C TRP A 568 24.84 19.28 -40.00
N SER A 569 25.30 19.81 -38.86
CA SER A 569 26.71 20.26 -38.69
C SER A 569 27.55 19.42 -37.71
N ARG A 570 27.29 18.12 -37.54
CA ARG A 570 28.10 17.26 -36.63
C ARG A 570 28.62 15.92 -37.18
N LEU A 571 28.57 15.70 -38.48
CA LEU A 571 29.25 14.55 -39.09
C LEU A 571 30.01 15.08 -40.31
N PHE A 572 31.33 14.81 -40.35
CA PHE A 572 32.34 15.27 -41.33
C PHE A 572 32.76 16.74 -41.17
N GLY A 573 34.01 17.11 -40.92
CA GLY A 573 35.29 16.43 -40.75
C GLY A 573 36.37 17.51 -40.57
N GLY A 574 37.34 17.28 -39.68
CA GLY A 574 38.53 18.11 -39.58
C GLY A 574 39.55 17.71 -40.65
N GLU A 575 40.11 18.73 -41.29
CA GLU A 575 41.47 18.84 -41.81
C GLU A 575 41.93 17.87 -42.92
N ASN A 576 41.94 18.36 -44.16
CA ASN A 576 43.16 18.81 -44.87
C ASN A 576 42.88 18.95 -46.38
N GLU A 577 43.23 20.12 -46.94
CA GLU A 577 43.36 20.37 -48.39
C GLU A 577 44.48 19.49 -48.99
N PRO A 578 44.46 19.18 -50.31
CA PRO A 578 44.98 20.12 -51.31
C PRO A 578 44.21 20.19 -52.65
N GLU A 579 44.52 21.29 -53.35
CA GLU A 579 44.33 21.66 -54.75
C GLU A 579 44.14 20.49 -55.76
N SER A 580 43.16 20.62 -56.66
CA SER A 580 43.38 20.46 -58.11
C SER A 580 42.14 20.84 -58.92
N ASP A 581 42.40 21.54 -60.02
CA ASP A 581 41.49 21.98 -61.07
C ASP A 581 40.62 20.87 -61.71
N SER A 582 39.37 21.18 -62.04
CA SER A 582 38.80 20.95 -63.40
C SER A 582 37.31 21.33 -63.49
N GLU A 583 37.08 22.31 -64.37
CA GLU A 583 36.01 22.42 -65.38
C GLU A 583 34.54 22.00 -65.07
N SER A 584 33.70 23.03 -65.08
CA SER A 584 32.25 23.14 -65.41
C SER A 584 31.79 22.29 -66.64
N PRO A 585 30.47 22.16 -67.01
CA PRO A 585 29.41 23.17 -66.80
C PRO A 585 27.91 22.75 -66.68
N LEU A 586 27.09 23.74 -66.25
CA LEU A 586 25.69 24.06 -66.65
C LEU A 586 24.57 23.03 -66.30
N THR A 587 23.36 23.36 -65.82
CA THR A 587 22.48 24.50 -66.12
C THR A 587 21.24 24.53 -65.18
N THR A 588 20.67 25.72 -65.01
CA THR A 588 19.24 26.05 -64.74
C THR A 588 18.80 26.34 -63.30
N ILE A 589 18.77 27.63 -62.96
CA ILE A 589 17.95 28.21 -61.89
C ILE A 589 17.10 29.33 -62.50
N LEU A 590 15.79 29.28 -62.29
CA LEU A 590 14.91 30.46 -62.23
C LEU A 590 14.04 30.37 -60.96
N PRO A 591 13.59 31.53 -60.43
CA PRO A 591 13.27 31.69 -59.02
C PRO A 591 11.76 31.61 -58.75
N PHE A 592 11.38 31.20 -57.53
CA PHE A 592 10.04 31.45 -57.00
C PHE A 592 10.11 32.26 -55.71
N GLY A 593 9.20 33.24 -55.65
CA GLY A 593 9.27 34.41 -54.81
C GLY A 593 8.92 34.16 -53.35
N LYS A 594 9.45 35.06 -52.51
CA LYS A 594 9.02 35.26 -51.13
C LYS A 594 7.60 35.83 -51.12
N ALA A 595 6.63 35.07 -50.64
CA ALA A 595 5.37 35.61 -50.16
C ALA A 595 5.57 36.11 -48.73
N LYS A 596 5.23 37.38 -48.47
CA LYS A 596 5.04 37.93 -47.14
C LYS A 596 3.74 37.33 -46.58
N THR A 597 3.84 36.57 -45.49
CA THR A 597 2.68 36.24 -44.65
C THR A 597 2.49 37.38 -43.65
N SER A 598 1.30 37.99 -43.64
CA SER A 598 0.87 38.99 -42.66
C SER A 598 0.66 38.35 -41.28
N GLU A 599 0.90 39.13 -40.22
CA GLU A 599 0.74 38.75 -38.80
C GLU A 599 -0.69 38.34 -38.38
N ASP A 600 -1.68 38.41 -39.27
CA ASP A 600 -3.08 38.09 -38.97
C ASP A 600 -3.52 36.65 -39.32
N ASP A 601 -2.68 35.84 -39.97
CA ASP A 601 -3.03 34.45 -40.35
C ASP A 601 -2.30 33.43 -39.46
N VAL A 602 -2.68 33.38 -38.18
CA VAL A 602 -2.39 32.24 -37.29
C VAL A 602 -3.53 31.22 -37.46
N PRO A 603 -3.26 29.94 -37.72
CA PRO A 603 -4.32 28.94 -37.89
C PRO A 603 -5.19 28.88 -36.62
N PHE A 604 -6.50 29.09 -36.80
CA PHE A 604 -7.52 29.02 -35.75
C PHE A 604 -7.53 27.62 -35.13
N ASN A 605 -6.84 27.46 -34.01
CA ASN A 605 -6.94 26.25 -33.21
C ASN A 605 -8.39 26.11 -32.66
N LYS A 606 -8.98 24.91 -32.72
CA LYS A 606 -10.34 24.62 -32.26
C LYS A 606 -10.56 24.98 -30.78
N HIS A 607 -9.49 25.03 -29.97
CA HIS A 607 -9.55 25.38 -28.54
C HIS A 607 -9.66 26.90 -28.27
N THR A 608 -9.12 27.77 -29.14
CA THR A 608 -9.38 29.22 -29.10
C THR A 608 -10.86 29.54 -29.33
N THR A 609 -11.59 28.62 -29.97
CA THR A 609 -13.04 28.74 -30.18
C THR A 609 -13.82 28.56 -28.87
N VAL A 610 -13.51 27.57 -28.03
CA VAL A 610 -14.21 27.37 -26.74
C VAL A 610 -13.94 28.53 -25.78
N LEU A 611 -12.70 28.99 -25.70
CA LEU A 611 -12.29 30.11 -24.85
C LEU A 611 -12.88 31.45 -25.31
N SER A 612 -12.96 31.70 -26.62
CA SER A 612 -13.65 32.88 -27.14
C SER A 612 -15.17 32.81 -26.95
N ILE A 613 -15.76 31.60 -26.96
CA ILE A 613 -17.17 31.44 -26.61
C ILE A 613 -17.40 31.73 -25.12
N LEU A 614 -16.57 31.22 -24.21
CA LEU A 614 -16.61 31.56 -22.78
C LEU A 614 -16.49 33.07 -22.56
N LYS A 615 -15.56 33.73 -23.25
CA LYS A 615 -15.43 35.20 -23.24
C LYS A 615 -16.74 35.87 -23.64
N SER A 616 -17.27 35.53 -24.82
CA SER A 616 -18.50 36.12 -25.35
C SER A 616 -19.74 35.83 -24.48
N PHE A 617 -19.77 34.68 -23.81
CA PHE A 617 -20.84 34.31 -22.89
C PHE A 617 -20.74 35.11 -21.59
N SER A 618 -19.53 35.24 -21.03
CA SER A 618 -19.28 36.03 -19.83
C SER A 618 -19.63 37.50 -20.07
N GLU A 619 -19.25 38.10 -21.19
CA GLU A 619 -19.53 39.50 -21.56
C GLU A 619 -21.03 39.84 -21.57
N LYS A 620 -21.88 38.90 -22.01
CA LYS A 620 -23.33 39.08 -22.15
C LYS A 620 -24.13 38.96 -20.84
N LYS A 621 -23.51 38.49 -19.76
CA LYS A 621 -24.19 38.27 -18.46
C LYS A 621 -24.10 39.51 -17.56
N ASP A 622 -25.22 39.88 -16.93
CA ASP A 622 -25.25 40.97 -15.96
C ASP A 622 -24.40 40.58 -14.73
N PRO A 623 -23.46 41.43 -14.27
CA PRO A 623 -22.66 41.19 -13.06
C PRO A 623 -23.49 40.93 -11.79
N SER A 624 -24.75 41.37 -11.76
CA SER A 624 -25.69 41.16 -10.66
C SER A 624 -26.44 39.82 -10.72
N GLU A 625 -26.45 39.14 -11.88
CA GLU A 625 -26.93 37.76 -11.98
C GLU A 625 -25.93 36.82 -11.27
N LYS A 626 -26.42 35.69 -10.71
CA LYS A 626 -25.65 34.68 -9.96
C LYS A 626 -24.58 33.95 -10.82
N PHE A 627 -23.85 34.64 -11.68
CA PHE A 627 -22.77 34.10 -12.50
C PHE A 627 -21.52 33.99 -11.64
N ARG A 628 -21.24 32.78 -11.16
CA ARG A 628 -20.04 32.45 -10.40
C ARG A 628 -19.16 31.60 -11.30
N ILE A 629 -18.02 32.13 -11.71
CA ILE A 629 -16.97 31.33 -12.36
C ILE A 629 -15.99 30.89 -11.28
N SER A 630 -15.77 29.58 -11.20
CA SER A 630 -14.63 28.98 -10.48
C SER A 630 -13.61 28.50 -11.50
N ILE A 631 -12.43 29.10 -11.54
CA ILE A 631 -11.34 28.67 -12.44
C ILE A 631 -10.27 27.97 -11.61
N THR A 632 -9.88 26.77 -11.99
CA THR A 632 -8.63 26.13 -11.51
C THR A 632 -7.64 26.15 -12.65
N ILE A 633 -6.47 26.79 -12.52
CA ILE A 633 -5.45 26.75 -13.58
C ILE A 633 -4.02 26.62 -13.07
N ASN A 634 -3.13 26.07 -13.92
CA ASN A 634 -1.69 26.18 -13.72
C ASN A 634 -1.18 27.58 -14.05
N LEU A 635 -0.29 28.12 -13.21
CA LEU A 635 0.33 29.43 -13.44
C LEU A 635 1.19 29.47 -14.72
N ALA A 636 1.65 28.32 -15.21
CA ALA A 636 2.29 28.23 -16.53
C ALA A 636 1.36 28.76 -17.64
N ASP A 637 0.05 28.54 -17.51
CA ASP A 637 -0.98 28.77 -18.53
C ASP A 637 -1.87 29.95 -18.18
N ILE A 638 -1.36 30.85 -17.36
CA ILE A 638 -2.08 32.04 -16.89
C ILE A 638 -2.59 32.94 -18.02
N SER A 639 -2.00 32.82 -19.21
CA SER A 639 -2.46 33.49 -20.41
C SER A 639 -3.91 33.12 -20.78
N ILE A 640 -4.45 31.99 -20.29
CA ILE A 640 -5.84 31.59 -20.47
C ILE A 640 -6.81 32.60 -19.83
N LEU A 641 -6.39 33.29 -18.76
CA LEU A 641 -7.22 34.29 -18.09
C LEU A 641 -7.60 35.47 -19.01
N LYS A 642 -6.83 35.73 -20.08
CA LYS A 642 -7.17 36.76 -21.09
C LYS A 642 -8.47 36.47 -21.85
N PHE A 643 -8.95 35.23 -21.78
CA PHE A 643 -10.20 34.78 -22.40
C PHE A 643 -11.37 34.74 -21.42
N CYS A 644 -11.19 35.14 -20.16
CA CYS A 644 -12.26 35.29 -19.19
C CYS A 644 -12.50 36.79 -18.94
N ASP A 645 -13.76 37.20 -18.81
CA ASP A 645 -14.07 38.50 -18.22
C ASP A 645 -13.78 38.44 -16.72
N MET A 646 -12.56 38.84 -16.36
CA MET A 646 -12.04 38.77 -15.00
C MET A 646 -12.87 39.58 -14.01
N THR A 647 -13.61 40.60 -14.47
CA THR A 647 -14.52 41.37 -13.62
C THR A 647 -15.67 40.52 -13.07
N LYS A 648 -15.95 39.35 -13.66
CA LYS A 648 -17.06 38.45 -13.27
C LYS A 648 -16.60 37.22 -12.49
N VAL A 649 -15.29 37.06 -12.26
CA VAL A 649 -14.75 35.90 -11.54
C VAL A 649 -14.94 36.12 -10.05
N THR A 650 -15.75 35.27 -9.42
CA THR A 650 -15.97 35.32 -7.96
C THR A 650 -15.10 34.33 -7.20
N ASN A 651 -14.70 33.22 -7.82
CA ASN A 651 -13.87 32.19 -7.20
C ASN A 651 -12.69 31.87 -8.13
N LEU A 652 -11.47 31.97 -7.63
CA LEU A 652 -10.27 31.66 -8.40
C LEU A 652 -9.38 30.72 -7.61
N ARG A 653 -8.97 29.63 -8.25
CA ARG A 653 -7.99 28.68 -7.77
C ARG A 653 -6.82 28.64 -8.76
N LEU A 654 -5.62 28.91 -8.28
CA LEU A 654 -4.40 28.85 -9.07
C LEU A 654 -3.53 27.76 -8.45
N GLU A 655 -3.16 26.74 -9.22
CA GLU A 655 -2.28 25.66 -8.78
C GLU A 655 -1.02 25.62 -9.63
N GLU A 656 0.11 26.07 -9.11
CA GLU A 656 1.37 25.99 -9.82
C GLU A 656 1.99 24.59 -9.69
N ILE A 657 2.28 23.97 -10.82
CA ILE A 657 3.07 22.74 -10.86
C ILE A 657 4.50 23.14 -11.21
N TRP A 658 5.38 23.06 -10.22
CA TRP A 658 6.76 23.47 -10.36
C TRP A 658 7.54 22.30 -10.97
N ASP A 659 8.23 22.53 -12.08
CA ASP A 659 9.14 21.56 -12.70
C ASP A 659 10.47 21.41 -11.92
N GLY A 660 10.52 21.89 -10.68
CA GLY A 660 11.69 21.86 -9.81
C GLY A 660 12.79 22.87 -10.15
N ARG A 661 12.60 23.79 -11.11
CA ARG A 661 13.64 24.76 -11.51
C ARG A 661 13.41 26.15 -10.89
N GLN A 662 14.26 26.51 -9.93
CA GLN A 662 14.25 27.77 -9.16
C GLN A 662 14.29 29.06 -10.02
N LYS A 663 14.82 29.01 -11.25
CA LYS A 663 14.91 30.18 -12.16
C LYS A 663 13.55 30.77 -12.57
N ARG A 664 12.43 30.11 -12.23
CA ARG A 664 11.09 30.53 -12.63
C ARG A 664 10.30 31.25 -11.54
N ILE A 665 10.70 31.20 -10.27
CA ILE A 665 9.89 31.72 -9.14
C ILE A 665 9.56 33.20 -9.30
N GLY A 666 10.57 34.05 -9.50
CA GLY A 666 10.34 35.48 -9.68
C GLY A 666 9.42 35.76 -10.86
N ARG A 667 9.53 34.99 -11.96
CA ARG A 667 8.64 35.13 -13.14
C ARG A 667 7.23 34.61 -12.85
N SER A 668 7.10 33.57 -12.04
CA SER A 668 5.82 33.02 -11.61
C SER A 668 5.09 33.97 -10.68
N VAL A 669 5.81 34.64 -9.76
CA VAL A 669 5.25 35.72 -8.94
C VAL A 669 4.83 36.89 -9.83
N ASP A 670 5.62 37.33 -10.81
CA ASP A 670 5.21 38.38 -11.75
C ASP A 670 3.94 38.00 -12.51
N LYS A 671 3.87 36.75 -13.01
CA LYS A 671 2.68 36.21 -13.67
C LYS A 671 1.47 36.26 -12.74
N LEU A 672 1.63 35.77 -11.51
CA LEU A 672 0.59 35.79 -10.49
C LEU A 672 0.11 37.22 -10.19
N VAL A 673 1.04 38.15 -9.99
CA VAL A 673 0.77 39.58 -9.81
C VAL A 673 -0.02 40.13 -10.99
N MET A 674 0.42 39.87 -12.23
CA MET A 674 -0.28 40.32 -13.43
C MET A 674 -1.71 39.78 -13.51
N ALA A 675 -1.92 38.50 -13.20
CA ALA A 675 -3.24 37.89 -13.20
C ALA A 675 -4.17 38.45 -12.13
N LEU A 676 -3.65 38.62 -10.91
CA LEU A 676 -4.43 39.10 -9.78
C LEU A 676 -4.71 40.61 -9.85
N SER A 677 -3.84 41.39 -10.51
CA SER A 677 -4.03 42.84 -10.66
C SER A 677 -5.30 43.21 -11.44
N GLY A 678 -5.84 42.29 -12.26
CA GLY A 678 -7.08 42.49 -13.01
C GLY A 678 -8.38 42.10 -12.28
N LEU A 679 -8.32 41.68 -11.01
CA LEU A 679 -9.42 40.93 -10.34
C LEU A 679 -10.12 41.65 -9.16
N THR A 680 -10.00 42.97 -9.04
CA THR A 680 -10.02 43.61 -7.71
C THR A 680 -11.36 43.65 -6.98
N ASP A 681 -12.51 43.75 -7.66
CA ASP A 681 -13.74 44.21 -6.96
C ASP A 681 -14.77 43.12 -6.69
N HIS A 682 -14.70 41.97 -7.37
CA HIS A 682 -15.75 40.94 -7.31
C HIS A 682 -15.28 39.58 -6.80
N LEU A 683 -13.97 39.37 -6.68
CA LEU A 683 -13.40 38.11 -6.21
C LEU A 683 -13.74 37.88 -4.72
N LYS A 684 -14.42 36.77 -4.43
CA LYS A 684 -14.85 36.36 -3.09
C LYS A 684 -14.00 35.24 -2.52
N MET A 685 -13.46 34.37 -3.37
CA MET A 685 -12.60 33.25 -2.96
C MET A 685 -11.34 33.22 -3.81
N LEU A 686 -10.18 33.21 -3.15
CA LEU A 686 -8.88 33.04 -3.78
C LEU A 686 -8.19 31.83 -3.14
N SER A 687 -7.81 30.86 -3.96
CA SER A 687 -7.01 29.71 -3.54
C SER A 687 -5.73 29.68 -4.35
N LEU A 688 -4.60 29.72 -3.67
CA LEU A 688 -3.27 29.56 -4.25
C LEU A 688 -2.74 28.19 -3.83
N GLY A 689 -2.18 27.43 -4.76
CA GLY A 689 -1.59 26.11 -4.56
C GLY A 689 -0.27 25.99 -5.30
N GLY A 690 0.72 25.28 -4.76
CA GLY A 690 2.01 25.08 -5.41
C GLY A 690 2.70 23.77 -5.02
N GLU A 691 3.55 23.26 -5.90
CA GLU A 691 4.52 22.20 -5.55
C GLU A 691 5.60 22.74 -4.60
N PRO A 692 6.24 21.89 -3.78
CA PRO A 692 7.27 22.33 -2.84
C PRO A 692 8.44 23.02 -3.56
N TYR A 693 8.77 24.24 -3.13
CA TYR A 693 10.08 24.85 -3.33
C TYR A 693 11.18 23.83 -3.01
N ARG A 694 12.01 23.50 -4.01
CA ARG A 694 13.20 22.67 -3.85
C ARG A 694 14.43 23.54 -4.12
N PRO A 695 15.32 23.78 -3.14
CA PRO A 695 16.48 24.66 -3.30
C PRO A 695 17.60 24.10 -4.19
N ASN A 696 17.42 22.94 -4.81
CA ASN A 696 18.51 22.19 -5.45
C ASN A 696 19.00 22.75 -6.80
N ALA A 697 18.56 23.94 -7.23
CA ALA A 697 18.89 24.43 -8.56
C ALA A 697 19.23 25.93 -8.59
N SER A 698 20.51 26.22 -8.37
CA SER A 698 21.26 27.45 -8.74
C SER A 698 21.28 28.62 -7.74
N GLN A 699 22.51 29.05 -7.43
CA GLN A 699 22.93 30.24 -6.66
C GLN A 699 22.57 31.58 -7.36
N GLU A 700 21.62 31.62 -8.30
CA GLU A 700 21.48 32.73 -9.27
C GLU A 700 20.35 33.73 -8.99
N LEU A 701 19.57 33.57 -7.92
CA LEU A 701 18.58 34.58 -7.52
C LEU A 701 19.04 35.29 -6.25
N GLU A 702 19.35 36.58 -6.39
CA GLU A 702 19.54 37.48 -5.25
C GLU A 702 18.23 37.54 -4.45
N PRO A 703 18.24 37.24 -3.13
CA PRO A 703 17.04 37.21 -2.30
C PRO A 703 16.18 38.48 -2.38
N THR A 704 16.79 39.64 -2.65
CA THR A 704 16.13 40.95 -2.71
C THR A 704 15.08 41.03 -3.82
N ASP A 705 15.37 40.52 -5.01
CA ASP A 705 14.47 40.63 -6.17
C ASP A 705 13.17 39.83 -5.97
N LEU A 706 13.24 38.72 -5.23
CA LEU A 706 12.06 37.93 -4.89
C LEU A 706 11.19 38.66 -3.85
N TRP A 707 11.80 39.29 -2.83
CA TRP A 707 11.05 40.01 -1.80
C TRP A 707 10.25 41.17 -2.38
N ASP A 708 10.84 41.96 -3.29
CA ASP A 708 10.14 43.08 -3.93
C ASP A 708 8.88 42.59 -4.68
N LYS A 709 9.00 41.48 -5.40
CA LYS A 709 7.86 40.88 -6.12
C LYS A 709 6.78 40.34 -5.19
N LEU A 710 7.18 39.73 -4.08
CA LEU A 710 6.25 39.26 -3.04
C LEU A 710 5.53 40.42 -2.35
N GLN A 711 6.18 41.57 -2.18
CA GLN A 711 5.52 42.79 -1.69
C GLN A 711 4.47 43.30 -2.68
N VAL A 712 4.79 43.32 -3.98
CA VAL A 712 3.80 43.69 -5.01
C VAL A 712 2.60 42.74 -4.99
N LEU A 713 2.82 41.44 -4.81
CA LEU A 713 1.73 40.47 -4.65
C LEU A 713 0.86 40.77 -3.42
N GLN A 714 1.48 41.10 -2.28
CA GLN A 714 0.78 41.49 -1.06
C GLN A 714 -0.12 42.71 -1.28
N GLU A 715 0.37 43.73 -1.98
CA GLU A 715 -0.42 44.93 -2.32
C GLU A 715 -1.62 44.61 -3.21
N VAL A 716 -1.45 43.71 -4.17
CA VAL A 716 -2.54 43.29 -5.07
C VAL A 716 -3.65 42.58 -4.28
N VAL A 717 -3.29 41.67 -3.36
CA VAL A 717 -4.25 40.95 -2.52
C VAL A 717 -4.98 41.88 -1.56
N TRP A 718 -4.30 42.89 -0.98
CA TRP A 718 -4.96 43.88 -0.11
C TRP A 718 -5.99 44.76 -0.83
N LYS A 719 -5.85 44.97 -2.14
CA LYS A 719 -6.83 45.72 -2.94
C LYS A 719 -8.15 44.96 -3.15
N MET A 720 -8.19 43.65 -2.85
CA MET A 720 -9.37 42.79 -3.06
C MET A 720 -10.42 42.94 -1.93
N LYS A 721 -11.19 44.03 -1.95
CA LYS A 721 -12.16 44.37 -0.87
C LYS A 721 -13.31 43.37 -0.71
N SER A 722 -13.64 42.63 -1.77
CA SER A 722 -14.71 41.64 -1.76
C SER A 722 -14.27 40.24 -1.33
N LEU A 723 -12.97 40.03 -1.10
CA LEU A 723 -12.43 38.72 -0.75
C LEU A 723 -12.94 38.28 0.62
N ARG A 724 -13.58 37.10 0.66
CA ARG A 724 -14.15 36.47 1.87
C ARG A 724 -13.38 35.23 2.29
N SER A 725 -12.77 34.52 1.35
CA SER A 725 -12.01 33.30 1.60
C SER A 725 -10.64 33.37 0.94
N LEU A 726 -9.58 33.17 1.72
CA LEU A 726 -8.20 33.07 1.23
C LEU A 726 -7.62 31.71 1.64
N THR A 727 -7.21 30.93 0.65
CA THR A 727 -6.51 29.66 0.85
C THR A 727 -5.13 29.74 0.22
N VAL A 728 -4.10 29.46 1.00
CA VAL A 728 -2.73 29.28 0.54
C VAL A 728 -2.35 27.86 0.91
N SER A 729 -2.31 26.97 -0.08
CA SER A 729 -2.25 25.52 0.10
C SER A 729 -1.01 24.91 -0.55
N LYS A 730 -0.63 23.72 -0.07
CA LYS A 730 0.53 22.93 -0.53
C LYS A 730 1.88 23.64 -0.28
N HIS A 731 2.97 22.87 -0.26
CA HIS A 731 4.27 23.33 0.25
C HIS A 731 4.85 24.50 -0.56
N TYR A 732 5.37 25.51 0.16
CA TYR A 732 6.20 26.62 -0.33
C TYR A 732 5.75 27.33 -1.63
N LEU A 733 4.50 27.79 -1.73
CA LEU A 733 4.12 28.74 -2.78
C LEU A 733 5.10 29.93 -2.88
N PHE A 734 5.66 30.33 -1.75
CA PHE A 734 6.62 31.42 -1.62
C PHE A 734 7.80 31.00 -0.74
N HIS A 735 8.70 31.95 -0.49
CA HIS A 735 9.75 31.83 0.53
C HIS A 735 9.13 31.43 1.89
N PRO A 736 9.72 30.48 2.67
CA PRO A 736 9.15 29.99 3.94
C PRO A 736 8.89 31.07 4.99
N SER A 737 9.50 32.25 4.83
CA SER A 737 9.41 33.41 5.73
C SER A 737 8.47 34.52 5.25
N PHE A 738 7.85 34.33 4.09
CA PHE A 738 6.83 35.23 3.56
C PHE A 738 5.43 34.70 3.90
N ILE A 739 4.63 35.56 4.54
CA ILE A 739 3.22 35.31 4.79
C ILE A 739 2.40 36.23 3.90
N LEU A 740 1.45 35.66 3.14
CA LEU A 740 0.48 36.43 2.37
C LEU A 740 -0.68 36.82 3.28
N LEU A 741 -0.71 38.06 3.75
CA LEU A 741 -1.68 38.58 4.70
C LEU A 741 -3.02 38.87 4.00
N PRO A 742 -4.17 38.48 4.60
CA PRO A 742 -5.48 38.71 3.99
C PRO A 742 -5.93 40.18 4.14
N PRO A 743 -6.75 40.72 3.23
CA PRO A 743 -7.47 41.98 3.45
C PRO A 743 -8.49 41.87 4.59
N GLU A 744 -8.91 43.01 5.16
CA GLU A 744 -9.81 43.09 6.33
C GLU A 744 -11.16 42.35 6.14
N GLY A 745 -11.62 42.18 4.90
CA GLY A 745 -12.90 41.56 4.59
C GLY A 745 -12.93 40.02 4.62
N VAL A 746 -11.79 39.36 4.83
CA VAL A 746 -11.67 37.89 4.79
C VAL A 746 -12.22 37.27 6.07
N THR A 747 -13.17 36.35 5.91
CA THR A 747 -13.81 35.61 7.01
C THR A 747 -13.29 34.18 7.15
N SER A 748 -12.78 33.58 6.07
CA SER A 748 -12.19 32.24 6.05
C SER A 748 -10.74 32.28 5.57
N LEU A 749 -9.83 31.74 6.36
CA LEU A 749 -8.39 31.74 6.09
C LEU A 749 -7.81 30.33 6.24
N THR A 750 -7.05 29.89 5.25
CA THR A 750 -6.37 28.59 5.27
C THR A 750 -4.90 28.75 4.87
N TYR A 751 -3.98 28.32 5.73
CA TYR A 751 -2.55 28.23 5.42
C TYR A 751 -2.07 26.80 5.58
N LEU A 752 -1.63 26.18 4.49
CA LEU A 752 -1.02 24.85 4.48
C LEU A 752 0.36 24.95 3.82
N GLY A 753 1.38 24.30 4.41
CA GLY A 753 2.73 24.30 3.84
C GLY A 753 3.83 24.45 4.89
N THR A 754 5.08 24.56 4.45
CA THR A 754 6.23 24.67 5.35
C THR A 754 6.57 26.13 5.65
N VAL A 755 6.78 26.45 6.93
CA VAL A 755 6.94 27.84 7.41
C VAL A 755 8.16 27.99 8.33
N SER A 756 8.74 29.19 8.37
CA SER A 756 9.87 29.53 9.24
C SER A 756 9.42 30.23 10.55
N PRO A 757 10.31 30.37 11.55
CA PRO A 757 10.05 31.22 12.72
C PRO A 757 9.66 32.66 12.39
N LEU A 758 10.27 33.25 11.35
CA LEU A 758 9.96 34.60 10.90
C LEU A 758 8.53 34.70 10.36
N TRP A 759 8.04 33.67 9.66
CA TRP A 759 6.64 33.58 9.25
C TRP A 759 5.71 33.59 10.45
N TRP A 760 6.00 32.77 11.46
CA TRP A 760 5.20 32.68 12.68
C TRP A 760 5.15 33.99 13.47
N ARG A 761 6.25 34.75 13.51
CA ARG A 761 6.26 36.08 14.15
C ARG A 761 5.39 37.08 13.39
N LYS A 762 5.43 37.07 12.05
CA LYS A 762 4.57 37.93 11.21
C LYS A 762 3.11 37.54 11.34
N PHE A 763 2.82 36.23 11.39
CA PHE A 763 1.49 35.72 11.70
C PHE A 763 1.03 36.22 13.07
N ALA A 764 1.89 36.13 14.09
CA ALA A 764 1.53 36.51 15.45
C ALA A 764 1.24 38.01 15.63
N SER A 765 1.96 38.87 14.90
CA SER A 765 1.82 40.32 14.98
C SER A 765 0.64 40.89 14.18
N TYR A 766 0.09 40.13 13.22
CA TYR A 766 -0.99 40.63 12.36
C TYR A 766 -2.37 40.52 13.02
N HIS A 767 -3.15 41.59 12.95
CA HIS A 767 -4.50 41.65 13.51
C HIS A 767 -5.54 41.14 12.51
N PHE A 768 -5.88 39.86 12.58
CA PHE A 768 -6.88 39.20 11.73
C PHE A 768 -8.33 39.52 12.14
N ALA A 769 -8.70 40.80 12.21
CA ALA A 769 -9.97 41.26 12.81
C ALA A 769 -11.26 40.70 12.17
N GLY A 770 -11.21 40.33 10.89
CA GLY A 770 -12.37 39.82 10.13
C GLY A 770 -12.47 38.29 10.06
N VAL A 771 -11.44 37.56 10.46
CA VAL A 771 -11.35 36.11 10.26
C VAL A 771 -12.17 35.38 11.32
N GLU A 772 -13.18 34.64 10.87
CA GLU A 772 -14.03 33.80 11.73
C GLU A 772 -13.63 32.32 11.67
N GLU A 773 -13.05 31.88 10.56
CA GLU A 773 -12.64 30.49 10.32
C GLU A 773 -11.15 30.42 9.95
N LEU A 774 -10.37 29.66 10.71
CA LEU A 774 -8.94 29.47 10.47
C LEU A 774 -8.60 27.98 10.32
N THR A 775 -7.91 27.62 9.25
CA THR A 775 -7.30 26.29 9.08
C THR A 775 -5.79 26.42 8.92
N LEU A 776 -5.04 25.66 9.72
CA LEU A 776 -3.57 25.61 9.68
C LEU A 776 -3.08 24.18 9.40
N GLY A 777 -2.31 24.00 8.35
CA GLY A 777 -1.60 22.76 8.00
C GLY A 777 -0.13 23.06 7.82
N CYS A 778 0.46 23.72 8.81
CA CYS A 778 1.83 24.18 8.74
C CYS A 778 2.80 23.08 9.19
N ALA A 779 3.89 22.90 8.44
CA ALA A 779 5.02 22.05 8.81
C ALA A 779 6.23 22.92 9.17
N GLY A 780 6.98 22.52 10.19
CA GLY A 780 8.30 23.08 10.44
C GLY A 780 9.31 22.63 9.37
N LEU A 781 10.39 23.39 9.19
CA LEU A 781 11.51 22.97 8.34
C LEU A 781 12.17 21.73 8.97
N GLY A 782 12.07 20.59 8.29
CA GLY A 782 12.65 19.33 8.78
C GLY A 782 14.16 19.45 9.03
N ASN A 783 14.69 18.66 9.96
CA ASN A 783 16.09 18.79 10.42
C ASN A 783 17.14 18.62 9.32
N ASP A 784 16.86 17.84 8.28
CA ASP A 784 17.76 17.58 7.15
C ASP A 784 17.32 18.24 5.83
N CYS A 785 16.38 19.18 5.89
CA CYS A 785 15.91 19.84 4.66
C CYS A 785 16.93 20.89 4.17
N VAL A 786 17.11 20.96 2.84
CA VAL A 786 18.06 21.88 2.18
C VAL A 786 17.69 23.34 2.47
N GLU A 787 16.41 23.59 2.66
CA GLU A 787 15.78 24.85 3.00
C GLU A 787 16.27 25.37 4.36
N LYS A 788 16.41 24.48 5.35
CA LYS A 788 16.99 24.84 6.65
C LYS A 788 18.41 25.38 6.48
N LYS A 789 19.24 24.73 5.67
CA LYS A 789 20.61 25.18 5.38
C LYS A 789 20.62 26.51 4.63
N TYR A 790 19.69 26.71 3.70
CA TYR A 790 19.54 27.96 2.95
C TYR A 790 19.15 29.12 3.87
N LEU A 791 18.13 28.95 4.73
CA LEU A 791 17.75 29.96 5.73
C LEU A 791 18.91 30.24 6.69
N GLN A 792 19.70 29.22 7.03
CA GLN A 792 20.86 29.38 7.91
C GLN A 792 21.91 30.28 7.27
N SER A 793 22.17 30.04 5.98
CA SER A 793 23.15 30.79 5.21
C SER A 793 22.71 32.24 4.95
N SER A 794 21.41 32.52 4.93
CA SER A 794 20.87 33.88 4.83
C SER A 794 20.76 34.61 6.17
N GLY A 795 21.18 33.97 7.27
CA GLY A 795 21.13 34.54 8.62
C GLY A 795 19.72 34.57 9.22
N GLU A 796 18.76 33.88 8.62
CA GLU A 796 17.42 33.75 9.19
C GLU A 796 17.42 32.80 10.39
N GLU A 797 16.57 33.11 11.37
CA GLU A 797 16.41 32.26 12.55
C GLU A 797 15.83 30.90 12.16
N ILE A 798 16.46 29.85 12.70
CA ILE A 798 16.05 28.48 12.45
C ILE A 798 15.54 27.84 13.72
N TRP A 799 14.48 27.07 13.51
CA TRP A 799 13.92 26.21 14.52
C TRP A 799 14.66 24.87 14.55
N ASN A 800 15.50 24.64 15.58
CA ASN A 800 16.29 23.41 15.70
C ASN A 800 15.59 22.30 16.50
N GLN A 801 14.76 22.66 17.48
CA GLN A 801 13.98 21.75 18.28
C GLN A 801 12.61 22.36 18.55
N SER A 802 11.56 21.58 18.32
CA SER A 802 10.19 22.07 18.32
C SER A 802 9.69 22.53 19.69
N GLU A 803 10.31 22.02 20.75
CA GLU A 803 9.94 22.29 22.15
C GLU A 803 10.36 23.70 22.64
N GLU A 804 11.21 24.43 21.90
CA GLU A 804 11.77 25.70 22.37
C GLU A 804 11.11 26.96 21.77
N PHE A 805 10.39 26.87 20.66
CA PHE A 805 9.85 28.07 20.00
C PHE A 805 8.49 28.51 20.58
N ARG A 806 8.42 29.79 20.94
CA ARG A 806 7.24 30.46 21.53
C ARG A 806 6.98 31.78 20.84
N LEU A 807 5.70 32.11 20.65
CA LEU A 807 5.24 33.38 20.09
C LEU A 807 5.20 34.49 21.15
N GLY A 808 4.92 34.14 22.40
CA GLY A 808 4.71 35.05 23.53
C GLY A 808 3.37 35.79 23.50
N SER A 809 2.89 36.19 22.31
CA SER A 809 1.57 36.81 22.11
C SER A 809 1.06 36.57 20.69
N ILE A 810 -0.25 36.71 20.48
CA ILE A 810 -0.87 36.67 19.15
C ILE A 810 -1.94 37.77 19.07
N GLN A 811 -2.15 38.36 17.88
CA GLN A 811 -3.15 39.41 17.66
C GLN A 811 -4.45 38.89 17.02
N ILE A 812 -4.54 37.59 16.70
CA ILE A 812 -5.78 36.99 16.16
C ILE A 812 -6.89 36.98 17.21
N SER A 813 -8.05 37.51 16.84
CA SER A 813 -9.25 37.55 17.67
C SER A 813 -10.50 37.36 16.78
N GLY A 814 -11.65 37.05 17.38
CA GLY A 814 -12.92 36.90 16.65
C GLY A 814 -13.18 35.52 16.01
N LEU A 815 -12.25 34.56 16.13
CA LEU A 815 -12.43 33.21 15.59
C LEU A 815 -13.63 32.49 16.22
N ARG A 816 -14.40 31.85 15.35
CA ARG A 816 -15.50 30.93 15.68
C ARG A 816 -15.14 29.49 15.35
N TRP A 817 -14.24 29.27 14.41
CA TRP A 817 -13.79 27.96 13.99
C TRP A 817 -12.27 27.94 13.83
N ILE A 818 -11.65 26.87 14.35
CA ILE A 818 -10.25 26.58 14.11
C ILE A 818 -10.06 25.11 13.79
N ASN A 819 -9.23 24.83 12.78
CA ASN A 819 -8.85 23.50 12.36
C ASN A 819 -7.33 23.40 12.16
N PHE A 820 -6.77 22.24 12.46
CA PHE A 820 -5.35 21.93 12.22
C PHE A 820 -5.25 20.62 11.44
N GLU A 821 -4.73 20.64 10.21
CA GLU A 821 -4.74 19.44 9.34
C GLU A 821 -3.84 18.30 9.85
N ASN A 822 -2.73 18.65 10.50
CA ASN A 822 -1.76 17.69 11.04
C ASN A 822 -1.55 17.90 12.54
N LEU A 823 -2.64 17.83 13.31
CA LEU A 823 -2.57 17.81 14.77
C LEU A 823 -1.60 16.72 15.24
N ALA A 824 -1.58 15.58 14.52
CA ALA A 824 -0.49 14.62 14.23
C ALA A 824 0.91 14.97 14.76
N ASP A 825 1.32 16.20 14.52
CA ASP A 825 2.69 16.66 14.71
C ASP A 825 2.70 18.05 15.34
N PHE A 826 1.65 18.39 16.11
CA PHE A 826 1.47 19.73 16.68
C PHE A 826 2.73 20.21 17.42
N GLY A 827 3.31 19.34 18.24
CA GLY A 827 4.52 19.63 19.00
C GLY A 827 5.80 19.67 18.18
N LEU A 828 5.79 19.24 16.91
CA LEU A 828 6.93 19.27 15.98
C LEU A 828 6.89 20.47 15.02
N HIS A 829 5.70 21.00 14.74
CA HIS A 829 5.48 21.93 13.63
C HIS A 829 4.83 23.26 14.02
N TYR A 830 4.30 23.38 15.24
CA TYR A 830 3.64 24.60 15.73
C TYR A 830 4.32 25.16 16.98
N PRO A 831 4.35 26.49 17.16
CA PRO A 831 4.87 27.10 18.37
C PRO A 831 4.15 26.53 19.60
N THR A 832 4.91 26.24 20.65
CA THR A 832 4.41 25.52 21.83
C THR A 832 3.25 26.23 22.54
N ASP A 833 3.20 27.55 22.44
CA ASP A 833 2.19 28.43 23.03
C ASP A 833 1.09 28.87 22.03
N LEU A 834 1.12 28.44 20.75
CA LEU A 834 0.15 28.86 19.74
C LEU A 834 -1.30 28.53 20.15
N LEU A 835 -1.59 27.27 20.48
CA LEU A 835 -2.96 26.85 20.80
C LEU A 835 -3.49 27.54 22.07
N PRO A 836 -2.75 27.60 23.19
CA PRO A 836 -3.15 28.39 24.36
C PRO A 836 -3.46 29.85 24.02
N LEU A 837 -2.59 30.53 23.27
CA LEU A 837 -2.75 31.93 22.88
C LEU A 837 -4.00 32.14 22.00
N VAL A 838 -4.24 31.25 21.04
CA VAL A 838 -5.43 31.33 20.18
C VAL A 838 -6.71 31.15 21.00
N LEU A 839 -6.78 30.14 21.87
CA LEU A 839 -7.96 29.91 22.71
C LEU A 839 -8.20 31.07 23.69
N GLN A 840 -7.14 31.63 24.26
CA GLN A 840 -7.22 32.78 25.16
C GLN A 840 -7.83 34.00 24.47
N ASN A 841 -7.41 34.30 23.25
CA ASN A 841 -7.89 35.47 22.52
C ASN A 841 -9.24 35.26 21.81
N ASN A 842 -9.70 34.01 21.69
CA ASN A 842 -10.87 33.65 20.91
C ASN A 842 -11.86 32.80 21.73
N PRO A 843 -12.50 33.38 22.77
CA PRO A 843 -13.42 32.64 23.64
C PRO A 843 -14.71 32.19 22.94
N ARG A 844 -14.94 32.59 21.68
CA ARG A 844 -16.12 32.25 20.87
C ARG A 844 -15.90 31.06 19.92
N ILE A 845 -14.74 30.40 19.97
CA ILE A 845 -14.52 29.18 19.20
C ILE A 845 -15.57 28.15 19.56
N SER A 846 -16.17 27.53 18.54
CA SER A 846 -17.28 26.60 18.71
C SER A 846 -16.87 25.38 19.54
N GLU A 847 -17.82 24.89 20.35
CA GLU A 847 -17.61 23.66 21.13
C GLU A 847 -17.24 22.48 20.23
N HIS A 848 -17.82 22.42 19.03
CA HIS A 848 -17.49 21.39 18.05
C HIS A 848 -16.02 21.44 17.62
N SER A 849 -15.47 22.63 17.31
CA SER A 849 -14.04 22.77 17.00
C SER A 849 -13.17 22.30 18.17
N ILE A 850 -13.53 22.68 19.40
CA ILE A 850 -12.81 22.24 20.62
C ILE A 850 -12.88 20.71 20.76
N GLN A 851 -14.05 20.10 20.56
CA GLN A 851 -14.22 18.65 20.62
C GLN A 851 -13.37 17.92 19.57
N VAL A 852 -13.27 18.45 18.34
CA VAL A 852 -12.39 17.90 17.30
C VAL A 852 -10.92 17.96 17.75
N LEU A 853 -10.47 19.09 18.29
CA LEU A 853 -9.11 19.25 18.83
C LEU A 853 -8.82 18.29 19.99
N VAL A 854 -9.77 18.14 20.91
CA VAL A 854 -9.66 17.24 22.08
C VAL A 854 -9.64 15.79 21.64
N LYS A 855 -10.55 15.38 20.73
CA LYS A 855 -10.64 14.02 20.23
C LYS A 855 -9.34 13.61 19.53
N ASP A 856 -8.81 14.47 18.67
CA ASP A 856 -7.58 14.17 17.95
C ASP A 856 -6.36 14.09 18.88
N ARG A 857 -6.24 15.04 19.84
CA ARG A 857 -5.21 14.94 20.90
C ARG A 857 -5.37 13.71 21.77
N SER A 858 -6.59 13.33 22.13
CA SER A 858 -6.88 12.14 22.94
C SER A 858 -6.49 10.84 22.21
N GLY A 859 -6.60 10.82 20.87
CA GLY A 859 -6.12 9.73 20.03
C GLY A 859 -4.61 9.49 20.12
N ARG A 860 -3.81 10.50 20.49
CA ARG A 860 -2.38 10.30 20.81
C ARG A 860 -2.12 9.85 22.24
N PHE A 861 -3.01 10.22 23.16
CA PHE A 861 -3.11 9.59 24.46
C PHE A 861 -3.73 8.18 24.38
N ASN A 862 -3.89 7.61 23.18
CA ASN A 862 -4.17 6.19 23.02
C ASN A 862 -3.23 5.42 23.91
N GLY A 863 -3.82 4.77 24.90
CA GLY A 863 -3.14 4.21 26.05
C GLY A 863 -2.09 3.16 25.72
N GLY A 864 -1.66 2.91 24.48
CA GLY A 864 -0.56 2.00 24.17
C GLY A 864 0.73 2.32 24.94
N LYS A 865 1.17 3.59 25.03
CA LYS A 865 2.37 3.94 25.81
C LYS A 865 2.12 3.87 27.32
N LEU A 866 1.00 4.41 27.80
CA LEU A 866 0.67 4.37 29.22
C LEU A 866 0.38 2.94 29.70
N LYS A 867 -0.42 2.15 28.97
CA LYS A 867 -0.73 0.73 29.22
C LYS A 867 0.47 -0.20 29.05
N LYS A 868 1.51 0.18 28.28
CA LYS A 868 2.82 -0.51 28.25
C LYS A 868 3.72 -0.10 29.41
N ARG A 869 3.71 1.18 29.80
CA ARG A 869 4.53 1.72 30.90
C ARG A 869 3.95 1.40 32.28
N LEU A 870 2.62 1.33 32.42
CA LEU A 870 1.92 1.15 33.68
C LEU A 870 2.26 -0.20 34.33
N PRO A 871 2.30 -1.34 33.62
CA PRO A 871 2.78 -2.60 34.20
C PRO A 871 4.23 -2.51 34.69
N ALA A 872 5.16 -1.99 33.87
CA ALA A 872 6.56 -1.84 34.25
C ALA A 872 6.77 -0.85 35.42
N PHE A 873 5.93 0.18 35.48
CA PHE A 873 5.90 1.16 36.56
C PHE A 873 5.38 0.54 37.87
N VAL A 874 4.26 -0.19 37.81
CA VAL A 874 3.69 -0.93 38.94
C VAL A 874 4.67 -1.98 39.43
N GLU A 875 5.31 -2.73 38.53
CA GLU A 875 6.30 -3.74 38.86
C GLU A 875 7.51 -3.14 39.59
N ARG A 876 8.06 -2.01 39.09
CA ARG A 876 9.19 -1.32 39.73
C ARG A 876 8.87 -0.88 41.15
N HIS A 877 7.72 -0.26 41.37
CA HIS A 877 7.33 0.23 42.70
C HIS A 877 6.91 -0.92 43.63
N SER A 878 6.36 -2.01 43.08
CA SER A 878 6.05 -3.22 43.85
C SER A 878 7.32 -3.92 44.36
N ARG A 879 8.38 -3.98 43.55
CA ARG A 879 9.68 -4.52 44.00
C ARG A 879 10.30 -3.68 45.11
N TRP A 880 10.27 -2.35 44.98
CA TRP A 880 10.75 -1.45 46.02
C TRP A 880 10.00 -1.63 47.35
N LEU A 881 8.67 -1.76 47.30
CA LEU A 881 7.84 -2.04 48.47
C LEU A 881 8.17 -3.40 49.09
N LEU A 882 8.40 -4.42 48.27
CA LEU A 882 8.82 -5.74 48.73
C LEU A 882 10.17 -5.70 49.46
N ASP A 883 11.16 -4.97 48.94
CA ASP A 883 12.47 -4.81 49.59
C ASP A 883 12.34 -4.14 50.96
N ILE A 884 11.47 -3.12 51.07
CA ILE A 884 11.18 -2.46 52.35
C ILE A 884 10.51 -3.41 53.35
N LEU A 885 9.55 -4.22 52.88
CA LEU A 885 8.87 -5.20 53.73
C LEU A 885 9.80 -6.32 54.17
N GLN A 886 10.69 -6.81 53.29
CA GLN A 886 11.68 -7.82 53.64
C GLN A 886 12.68 -7.29 54.67
N LYS A 887 13.12 -6.03 54.52
CA LYS A 887 14.01 -5.39 55.49
C LYS A 887 13.32 -5.21 56.85
N SER A 888 12.08 -4.71 56.85
CA SER A 888 11.29 -4.53 58.07
C SER A 888 11.01 -5.85 58.76
N TYR A 889 10.71 -6.92 58.00
CA TYR A 889 10.57 -8.27 58.53
C TYR A 889 11.85 -8.76 59.21
N ALA A 890 13.01 -8.55 58.59
CA ALA A 890 14.30 -8.93 59.18
C ALA A 890 14.57 -8.19 60.49
N ASP A 891 14.31 -6.88 60.52
CA ASP A 891 14.52 -6.04 61.70
C ASP A 891 13.55 -6.40 62.85
N LEU A 892 12.28 -6.65 62.54
CA LEU A 892 11.23 -6.98 63.51
C LEU A 892 11.29 -8.42 64.03
N LYS A 893 11.93 -9.33 63.28
CA LYS A 893 11.98 -10.76 63.62
C LYS A 893 12.67 -10.97 64.95
N ASP A 894 13.85 -10.41 65.13
CA ASP A 894 14.65 -10.62 66.33
C ASP A 894 14.02 -9.93 67.55
N GLU A 895 13.42 -8.75 67.34
CA GLU A 895 12.68 -8.02 68.37
C GLU A 895 11.42 -8.77 68.81
N SER A 896 10.63 -9.30 67.87
CA SER A 896 9.40 -10.03 68.19
C SER A 896 9.67 -11.38 68.84
N ILE A 897 10.74 -12.07 68.46
CA ILE A 897 11.20 -13.29 69.15
C ILE A 897 11.60 -12.94 70.59
N LEU A 898 12.35 -11.86 70.79
CA LEU A 898 12.78 -11.42 72.12
C LEU A 898 11.59 -11.02 72.99
N GLU A 899 10.66 -10.20 72.49
CA GLU A 899 9.44 -9.80 73.19
C GLU A 899 8.56 -10.99 73.54
N TYR A 900 8.39 -11.93 72.61
CA TYR A 900 7.62 -13.15 72.86
C TYR A 900 8.24 -14.00 73.98
N LEU A 901 9.56 -14.18 73.97
CA LEU A 901 10.30 -14.92 75.00
C LEU A 901 10.24 -14.21 76.36
N LEU A 902 10.35 -12.88 76.39
CA LEU A 902 10.25 -12.07 77.61
C LEU A 902 8.82 -12.08 78.19
N ALA A 903 7.80 -12.04 77.35
CA ALA A 903 6.40 -12.04 77.77
C ALA A 903 5.94 -13.41 78.29
N LYS A 904 6.39 -14.50 77.67
CA LYS A 904 5.98 -15.87 78.04
C LYS A 904 6.81 -16.47 79.18
N LYS A 905 7.97 -15.89 79.52
CA LYS A 905 8.86 -16.23 80.66
C LYS A 905 9.35 -17.69 80.77
N THR A 906 8.92 -18.59 79.88
CA THR A 906 9.40 -19.97 79.77
C THR A 906 9.37 -20.41 78.31
N LEU A 907 10.47 -20.98 77.81
CA LEU A 907 10.48 -21.76 76.57
C LEU A 907 9.79 -23.10 76.86
N PRO A 908 8.64 -23.40 76.22
CA PRO A 908 8.02 -24.71 76.38
C PRO A 908 8.88 -25.72 75.60
N ASN A 909 9.78 -26.40 76.30
CA ASN A 909 10.69 -27.41 75.73
C ASN A 909 9.93 -28.51 74.95
N ASP A 910 8.69 -28.76 75.32
CA ASP A 910 7.75 -29.72 74.75
C ASP A 910 7.03 -29.21 73.48
N ARG A 911 7.08 -27.90 73.16
CA ARG A 911 6.52 -27.33 71.91
C ARG A 911 7.54 -27.13 70.79
N ILE A 912 8.83 -27.10 71.12
CA ILE A 912 9.92 -26.92 70.14
C ILE A 912 10.08 -28.16 69.26
N ALA A 913 9.82 -29.36 69.82
CA ALA A 913 9.99 -30.62 69.11
C ALA A 913 8.98 -30.88 67.95
N GLY A 914 8.01 -29.98 67.72
CA GLY A 914 6.95 -30.16 66.74
C GLY A 914 6.77 -29.01 65.73
N GLY A 915 7.67 -28.02 65.66
CA GLY A 915 7.52 -26.88 64.75
C GLY A 915 6.42 -25.86 65.14
N LEU A 916 5.76 -26.08 66.29
CA LEU A 916 4.64 -25.24 66.75
C LEU A 916 5.09 -23.88 67.27
N PHE A 917 6.36 -23.74 67.67
CA PHE A 917 6.94 -22.47 68.07
C PHE A 917 7.18 -21.58 66.85
N GLU A 918 7.76 -22.14 65.78
CA GLU A 918 8.02 -21.48 64.51
C GLU A 918 6.71 -21.00 63.88
N ALA A 919 5.68 -21.85 63.84
CA ALA A 919 4.37 -21.47 63.31
C ALA A 919 3.69 -20.34 64.10
N GLU A 920 3.83 -20.31 65.42
CA GLU A 920 3.25 -19.25 66.26
C GLU A 920 4.03 -17.93 66.13
N ILE A 921 5.37 -17.98 66.05
CA ILE A 921 6.19 -16.79 65.77
C ILE A 921 5.90 -16.26 64.36
N GLU A 922 5.77 -17.12 63.36
CA GLU A 922 5.37 -16.73 62.01
C GLU A 922 3.99 -16.04 62.00
N ARG A 923 3.03 -16.55 62.77
CA ARG A 923 1.70 -15.93 62.91
C ARG A 923 1.78 -14.54 63.54
N VAL A 924 2.48 -14.41 64.66
CA VAL A 924 2.65 -13.11 65.37
C VAL A 924 3.39 -12.10 64.48
N MET A 925 4.42 -12.55 63.77
CA MET A 925 5.15 -11.74 62.81
C MET A 925 4.26 -11.30 61.65
N ALA A 926 3.47 -12.20 61.08
CA ALA A 926 2.53 -11.88 60.01
C ALA A 926 1.50 -10.83 60.45
N GLU A 927 0.91 -10.98 61.64
CA GLU A 927 -0.04 -10.00 62.19
C GLU A 927 0.59 -8.61 62.40
N ARG A 928 1.83 -8.57 62.94
CA ARG A 928 2.57 -7.30 63.13
C ARG A 928 2.96 -6.65 61.80
N MET A 929 3.39 -7.44 60.82
CA MET A 929 3.73 -6.97 59.47
C MET A 929 2.50 -6.43 58.73
N VAL A 930 1.34 -7.09 58.84
CA VAL A 930 0.08 -6.58 58.26
C VAL A 930 -0.27 -5.23 58.88
N LYS A 931 -0.16 -5.11 60.19
CA LYS A 931 -0.44 -3.85 60.90
C LYS A 931 0.52 -2.73 60.48
N GLU A 932 1.83 -2.97 60.42
CA GLU A 932 2.78 -1.98 59.93
C GLU A 932 2.56 -1.61 58.45
N PHE A 933 2.16 -2.57 57.63
CA PHE A 933 1.82 -2.32 56.24
C PHE A 933 0.64 -1.36 56.12
N GLU A 934 -0.44 -1.61 56.84
CA GLU A 934 -1.64 -0.78 56.84
C GLU A 934 -1.38 0.62 57.42
N GLU A 935 -0.66 0.72 58.53
CA GLU A 935 -0.48 1.98 59.26
C GLU A 935 0.62 2.87 58.66
N LYS A 936 1.65 2.29 58.04
CA LYS A 936 2.86 3.03 57.63
C LYS A 936 3.18 2.89 56.15
N PHE A 937 3.24 1.68 55.62
CA PHE A 937 3.76 1.45 54.27
C PHE A 937 2.75 1.75 53.16
N ALA A 938 1.45 1.54 53.39
CA ALA A 938 0.40 1.82 52.41
C ALA A 938 0.32 3.32 52.06
N ALA A 939 0.41 4.20 53.06
CA ALA A 939 0.41 5.65 52.86
C ALA A 939 1.63 6.12 52.07
N ILE A 940 2.83 5.62 52.42
CA ILE A 940 4.08 5.95 51.73
C ILE A 940 4.04 5.46 50.27
N PHE A 941 3.56 4.24 50.03
CA PHE A 941 3.43 3.68 48.69
C PHE A 941 2.46 4.51 47.83
N ALA A 942 1.31 4.91 48.37
CA ALA A 942 0.35 5.76 47.67
C ALA A 942 0.95 7.14 47.33
N GLU A 943 1.69 7.75 48.25
CA GLU A 943 2.35 9.04 48.03
C GLU A 943 3.40 8.97 46.92
N GLU A 944 4.33 8.00 46.98
CA GLU A 944 5.40 7.84 46.01
C GLU A 944 4.87 7.45 44.62
N THR A 945 3.87 6.57 44.57
CA THR A 945 3.17 6.22 43.32
C THR A 945 2.52 7.47 42.70
N THR A 946 1.90 8.33 43.51
CA THR A 946 1.29 9.58 43.05
C THR A 946 2.33 10.57 42.53
N LYS A 947 3.46 10.74 43.22
CA LYS A 947 4.57 11.61 42.77
C LYS A 947 5.13 11.13 41.43
N ALA A 948 5.38 9.83 41.30
CA ALA A 948 5.98 9.26 40.10
C ALA A 948 5.00 9.22 38.91
N LEU A 949 3.68 9.08 39.14
CA LEU A 949 2.68 9.30 38.10
C LEU A 949 2.62 10.75 37.64
N ARG A 950 2.73 11.72 38.56
CA ARG A 950 2.77 13.15 38.21
C ARG A 950 4.01 13.52 37.40
N SER A 951 5.19 12.99 37.74
CA SER A 951 6.41 13.23 36.94
C SER A 951 6.29 12.61 35.55
N SER A 952 5.78 11.37 35.44
CA SER A 952 5.59 10.69 34.15
C SER A 952 4.46 11.28 33.28
N LEU A 953 3.61 12.15 33.82
CA LEU A 953 2.59 12.88 33.06
C LEU A 953 3.11 14.25 32.57
N MET A 954 4.19 14.75 33.17
CA MET A 954 4.87 15.98 32.77
C MET A 954 5.99 15.70 31.75
N ASP A 955 6.57 14.49 31.78
CA ASP A 955 7.47 13.91 30.76
C ASP A 955 6.70 13.26 29.60
#